data_AF-A0A412Y297-F1
#
_entry.id   AF-A0A412Y297-F1
#
_cell.length_a   1.000
_cell.length_b   1.000
_cell.length_c   1.000
_cell.angle_alpha   90.00
_cell.angle_beta   90.00
_cell.angle_gamma   90.00
#
_symmetry.space_group_name_H-M   'P 1'
#
loop_
_entity.id
_entity.type
_entity.pdbx_description
1 polymer ?
#
loop_
_entity_poly.entity_id
_entity_poly.type
_entity_poly.pdbx_seq_one_letter_code
_entity_poly.pdbx_strand_id
1 'polypeptide(L)'
;MKINNAIPFFAVFLLVLMGCTQDEVIKEDTSVRGKEKISVTVTQGGAITRISHEEDGANGLILRWTANDAFKLYGTTTEVFTTTGPTDGDGKIATFTGNAVEDAQHAFFPASKAEKRWEDCYFNVIGQVIDANAPFAHLSGYNFMTAQTTASGTEISEIGFKHKIAVLKFEVTLPDGIVPKYITLSTQDDAGIAISQKASDESNVTTAKQLTAAISGASSKKFTAYMAILPSTLKEKLALAVTGDDGMVYSYTVSFNGDFPYEAGKVYNSELTFINGAADGYGTADIFDNDVMSEAWDQSDNKGSTKDTPYLIESAGHLKYLIEQVEAGEAYLDKFFKLTTDIKVTADTWTPIGISSAKPFSGNFDGGGHTISGELKGSFSDDLKNFGFFGYLTTTSSMLIENIHIAANVTWSFASPEGTSYANFGVGGVIGNGYAQTMTVHNCTMSGEMQISDGSLDYGHLHIGSIVGHTTANIKNCSSIGKTNIGCKGGIVYIGGIVGGNRSTANETEHCINTSSITLSNTERSNTNYAVSVGGIGGYLIGKVLGCCNQGSITGHSLSSVDIGGIGGLTELVKCHLSRNLTTDFNVTSEETVRLGYLIGHLKNSTAYSCNESVGEQSQWIGSDPAWTPTIDDENEH
;
A
#
# COMPACT_ATOMS: atom_id res chain seq x y z
N MET A 1 41.23 -2.19 38.69
CA MET A 1 41.93 -3.50 38.72
C MET A 1 40.92 -4.54 39.15
N LYS A 2 40.66 -5.50 38.25
CA LYS A 2 40.14 -6.87 38.42
C LYS A 2 39.36 -7.25 39.70
N ILE A 3 38.09 -7.64 39.60
CA ILE A 3 37.51 -8.98 39.29
C ILE A 3 36.87 -9.52 40.59
N ASN A 4 35.60 -9.96 40.56
CA ASN A 4 35.22 -11.33 40.94
C ASN A 4 33.70 -11.59 40.84
N ASN A 5 33.41 -12.64 40.07
CA ASN A 5 32.17 -13.42 39.95
C ASN A 5 31.60 -13.87 41.31
N ALA A 6 30.28 -14.09 41.37
CA ALA A 6 29.69 -15.34 41.88
C ALA A 6 28.14 -15.37 41.76
N ILE A 7 27.63 -16.31 40.96
CA ILE A 7 26.39 -17.09 41.16
C ILE A 7 26.94 -18.48 41.57
N PRO A 8 26.38 -19.30 42.52
CA PRO A 8 25.09 -19.99 42.29
C PRO A 8 24.30 -20.64 43.48
N PHE A 9 23.10 -21.19 43.15
CA PHE A 9 22.35 -22.35 43.71
C PHE A 9 21.51 -22.18 45.02
N PHE A 10 20.34 -22.81 45.29
CA PHE A 10 19.45 -23.79 44.61
C PHE A 10 18.10 -23.96 45.39
N ALA A 11 17.18 -24.77 44.81
CA ALA A 11 16.00 -25.47 45.38
C ALA A 11 14.63 -24.73 45.29
N VAL A 12 13.65 -25.09 44.43
CA VAL A 12 12.90 -26.34 44.10
C VAL A 12 11.73 -26.63 45.06
N PHE A 13 10.52 -26.72 44.48
CA PHE A 13 9.28 -27.53 44.76
C PHE A 13 8.05 -26.66 44.37
N LEU A 14 6.96 -27.12 43.75
CA LEU A 14 6.54 -28.37 43.13
C LEU A 14 5.26 -28.08 42.30
N LEU A 15 5.14 -28.67 41.11
CA LEU A 15 3.89 -28.76 40.36
C LEU A 15 2.96 -29.82 40.97
N VAL A 16 1.66 -29.54 41.03
CA VAL A 16 0.60 -30.56 41.01
C VAL A 16 -0.45 -30.15 39.97
N LEU A 17 -0.65 -31.00 38.97
CA LEU A 17 -1.71 -30.97 37.95
C LEU A 17 -2.81 -31.96 38.34
N MET A 18 -4.07 -31.57 38.12
CA MET A 18 -5.27 -32.36 37.76
C MET A 18 -6.46 -31.39 37.85
N GLY A 19 -7.40 -31.26 36.92
CA GLY A 19 -7.70 -31.92 35.66
C GLY A 19 -9.16 -31.58 35.26
N CYS A 20 -9.43 -31.67 33.95
CA CYS A 20 -10.75 -31.78 33.29
C CYS A 20 -11.54 -30.51 32.93
N THR A 21 -11.43 -30.17 31.63
CA THR A 21 -12.50 -29.99 30.62
C THR A 21 -13.79 -29.26 31.03
N GLN A 22 -14.02 -28.12 30.38
CA GLN A 22 -15.26 -27.89 29.63
C GLN A 22 -14.99 -26.87 28.51
N ASP A 23 -15.35 -27.27 27.29
CA ASP A 23 -15.49 -26.36 26.15
C ASP A 23 -16.54 -25.30 26.49
N GLU A 24 -16.13 -24.03 26.61
CA GLU A 24 -17.07 -22.92 26.45
C GLU A 24 -16.91 -22.33 25.05
N VAL A 25 -17.79 -22.82 24.19
CA VAL A 25 -18.28 -22.08 23.03
C VAL A 25 -18.66 -20.68 23.51
N ILE A 26 -17.89 -19.67 23.11
CA ILE A 26 -18.26 -18.27 23.26
C ILE A 26 -19.51 -18.06 22.40
N LYS A 27 -20.68 -18.15 23.05
CA LYS A 27 -21.94 -17.69 22.49
C LYS A 27 -21.92 -16.17 22.57
N GLU A 28 -22.13 -15.51 21.43
CA GLU A 28 -22.59 -14.12 21.42
C GLU A 28 -23.81 -13.99 22.31
N ASP A 29 -23.64 -13.27 23.42
CA ASP A 29 -24.76 -12.82 24.23
C ASP A 29 -25.44 -11.67 23.48
N THR A 30 -26.59 -11.96 22.89
CA THR A 30 -27.51 -10.97 22.31
C THR A 30 -28.37 -10.29 23.38
N SER A 31 -27.97 -10.33 24.66
CA SER A 31 -28.59 -9.51 25.70
C SER A 31 -28.07 -8.05 25.63
N VAL A 32 -28.95 -7.14 25.20
CA VAL A 32 -28.79 -5.69 25.40
C VAL A 32 -28.94 -5.41 26.90
N ARG A 33 -27.93 -5.74 27.70
CA ARG A 33 -27.68 -5.10 28.98
C ARG A 33 -26.74 -3.94 28.67
N GLY A 34 -27.29 -2.71 28.60
CA GLY A 34 -26.49 -1.53 28.25
C GLY A 34 -25.26 -1.45 29.15
N LYS A 35 -24.07 -1.61 28.56
CA LYS A 35 -22.80 -1.41 29.27
C LYS A 35 -22.82 -0.01 29.89
N GLU A 36 -22.32 0.12 31.11
CA GLU A 36 -22.21 1.41 31.77
C GLU A 36 -21.42 2.36 30.86
N LYS A 37 -21.97 3.55 30.58
CA LYS A 37 -21.24 4.57 29.81
C LYS A 37 -20.42 5.41 30.76
N ILE A 38 -19.15 5.60 30.41
CA ILE A 38 -18.22 6.45 31.16
C ILE A 38 -17.75 7.61 30.30
N SER A 39 -17.31 8.68 30.96
CA SER A 39 -16.68 9.83 30.33
C SER A 39 -15.25 9.96 30.82
N VAL A 40 -14.33 10.17 29.89
CA VAL A 40 -12.90 10.27 30.16
C VAL A 40 -12.40 11.61 29.66
N THR A 41 -11.60 12.30 30.48
CA THR A 41 -10.90 13.51 30.06
C THR A 41 -9.64 13.10 29.32
N VAL A 42 -9.55 13.46 28.05
CA VAL A 42 -8.45 13.04 27.19
C VAL A 42 -7.60 14.24 26.84
N THR A 43 -6.30 14.09 27.02
CA THR A 43 -5.30 15.11 26.71
C THR A 43 -4.36 14.62 25.62
N GLN A 44 -3.99 15.54 24.73
CA GLN A 44 -2.90 15.32 23.78
C GLN A 44 -1.59 15.72 24.49
N GLY A 45 -0.75 14.73 24.80
CA GLY A 45 0.51 14.91 25.52
C GLY A 45 1.68 15.28 24.62
N GLY A 46 2.66 15.99 25.20
CA GLY A 46 3.87 16.50 24.54
C GLY A 46 4.18 17.93 25.00
N ALA A 47 5.44 18.38 24.84
CA ALA A 47 5.73 19.81 24.89
C ALA A 47 4.93 20.54 23.79
N ILE A 48 4.88 21.88 23.78
CA ILE A 48 4.30 22.65 22.67
C ILE A 48 5.20 22.46 21.43
N THR A 49 5.14 21.28 20.83
CA THR A 49 5.86 20.88 19.64
C THR A 49 4.80 20.65 18.58
N ARG A 50 4.90 21.51 17.58
CA ARG A 50 3.87 21.79 16.59
C ARG A 50 3.54 20.53 15.78
N ILE A 51 2.33 20.02 15.90
CA ILE A 51 1.63 19.13 14.96
C ILE A 51 0.18 19.64 14.92
N SER A 52 -0.49 19.61 13.75
CA SER A 52 -1.87 20.05 13.39
C SER A 52 -2.34 21.33 12.64
N HIS A 53 -3.52 21.13 12.05
CA HIS A 53 -4.10 21.39 10.73
C HIS A 53 -4.54 22.84 10.44
N GLU A 54 -3.99 23.81 11.17
CA GLU A 54 -4.15 25.23 10.88
C GLU A 54 -2.80 25.93 11.08
N GLU A 55 -2.44 26.85 10.18
CA GLU A 55 -1.18 27.59 10.29
C GLU A 55 -1.27 28.62 11.44
N ASP A 56 -0.32 28.57 12.38
CA ASP A 56 -0.21 29.55 13.47
C ASP A 56 0.37 30.91 13.04
N GLY A 57 0.59 31.10 11.72
CA GLY A 57 1.24 32.30 11.16
C GLY A 57 2.73 32.42 11.47
N ALA A 58 3.33 31.47 12.20
CA ALA A 58 4.72 31.48 12.66
C ALA A 58 5.44 30.14 12.37
N ASN A 59 5.06 29.45 11.28
CA ASN A 59 5.62 28.16 10.81
C ASN A 59 5.32 26.95 11.71
N GLY A 60 4.22 27.00 12.46
CA GLY A 60 3.75 25.92 13.31
C GLY A 60 2.37 25.40 12.97
N LEU A 61 2.16 24.14 13.33
CA LEU A 61 0.90 23.42 13.31
C LEU A 61 0.44 23.13 14.77
N ILE A 62 -0.85 23.24 15.13
CA ILE A 62 -1.37 23.09 16.52
C ILE A 62 -2.49 22.04 16.64
N LEU A 63 -2.31 20.96 17.42
CA LEU A 63 -3.26 19.83 17.57
C LEU A 63 -4.44 20.18 18.45
N ARG A 64 -5.63 19.94 17.88
CA ARG A 64 -6.92 20.09 18.54
C ARG A 64 -7.75 18.84 18.30
N TRP A 65 -8.49 18.44 19.33
CA TRP A 65 -9.61 17.53 19.14
C TRP A 65 -10.69 18.20 18.29
N THR A 66 -11.34 17.40 17.47
CA THR A 66 -12.48 17.79 16.64
C THR A 66 -13.69 16.93 16.96
N ALA A 67 -14.87 17.39 16.58
CA ALA A 67 -16.08 16.60 16.74
C ALA A 67 -15.97 15.29 15.94
N ASN A 68 -16.39 14.18 16.56
CA ASN A 68 -16.33 12.82 16.04
C ASN A 68 -14.93 12.18 16.00
N ASP A 69 -13.91 12.83 16.55
CA ASP A 69 -12.66 12.13 16.85
C ASP A 69 -12.96 10.93 17.74
N ALA A 70 -12.26 9.82 17.44
CA ALA A 70 -12.49 8.55 18.10
C ALA A 70 -11.18 7.80 18.34
N PHE A 71 -11.08 7.13 19.49
CA PHE A 71 -9.98 6.20 19.80
C PHE A 71 -10.54 4.84 20.26
N LYS A 72 -9.74 3.77 20.13
CA LYS A 72 -10.04 2.47 20.73
C LYS A 72 -9.32 2.34 22.07
N LEU A 73 -10.05 1.90 23.10
CA LEU A 73 -9.52 1.58 24.43
C LEU A 73 -9.50 0.06 24.60
N TYR A 74 -8.36 -0.48 25.03
CA TYR A 74 -8.08 -1.91 25.13
C TYR A 74 -7.93 -2.31 26.61
N GLY A 75 -8.76 -3.25 27.05
CA GLY A 75 -8.68 -3.94 28.35
C GLY A 75 -9.17 -5.37 28.21
N THR A 76 -10.05 -5.84 29.11
CA THR A 76 -10.72 -7.14 28.93
C THR A 76 -11.66 -7.17 27.72
N THR A 77 -12.12 -5.99 27.29
CA THR A 77 -12.85 -5.77 26.04
C THR A 77 -12.25 -4.55 25.32
N THR A 78 -12.51 -4.45 24.01
CA THR A 78 -12.13 -3.28 23.21
C THR A 78 -13.36 -2.44 22.93
N GLU A 79 -13.32 -1.14 23.26
CA GLU A 79 -14.43 -0.21 23.03
C GLU A 79 -13.96 1.06 22.31
N VAL A 80 -14.86 1.64 21.52
CA VAL A 80 -14.63 2.92 20.84
C VAL A 80 -15.17 4.06 21.69
N PHE A 81 -14.34 5.07 21.89
CA PHE A 81 -14.68 6.31 22.59
C PHE A 81 -14.72 7.45 21.59
N THR A 82 -15.76 8.29 21.65
CA THR A 82 -15.93 9.44 20.73
C THR A 82 -16.08 10.75 21.50
N THR A 83 -15.76 11.87 20.86
CA THR A 83 -15.94 13.21 21.42
C THR A 83 -16.83 14.10 20.56
N THR A 84 -17.52 15.06 21.18
CA THR A 84 -18.24 16.14 20.49
C THR A 84 -17.35 17.33 20.17
N GLY A 85 -16.07 17.29 20.57
CA GLY A 85 -15.10 18.35 20.37
C GLY A 85 -14.37 18.74 21.66
N PRO A 86 -13.49 19.75 21.56
CA PRO A 86 -12.64 20.16 22.67
C PRO A 86 -13.44 20.84 23.78
N THR A 87 -12.96 20.69 25.01
CA THR A 87 -13.53 21.30 26.22
C THR A 87 -12.70 22.47 26.75
N ASP A 88 -11.49 22.67 26.22
CA ASP A 88 -10.61 23.81 26.51
C ASP A 88 -10.51 24.79 25.33
N GLY A 89 -9.99 25.99 25.60
CA GLY A 89 -9.82 27.03 24.59
C GLY A 89 -8.70 26.74 23.58
N ASP A 90 -7.70 25.94 23.97
CA ASP A 90 -6.56 25.60 23.12
C ASP A 90 -6.83 24.36 22.24
N GLY A 91 -7.87 23.58 22.56
CA GLY A 91 -8.34 22.42 21.82
C GLY A 91 -7.69 21.09 22.20
N LYS A 92 -6.79 21.06 23.19
CA LYS A 92 -5.95 19.89 23.54
C LYS A 92 -6.61 18.93 24.52
N ILE A 93 -7.69 19.39 25.15
CA ILE A 93 -8.45 18.62 26.14
C ILE A 93 -9.85 18.42 25.58
N ALA A 94 -10.34 17.19 25.62
CA ALA A 94 -11.71 16.89 25.27
C ALA A 94 -12.27 15.81 26.19
N THR A 95 -13.58 15.85 26.40
CA THR A 95 -14.29 14.73 27.04
C THR A 95 -14.68 13.73 25.96
N PHE A 96 -14.28 12.48 26.16
CA PHE A 96 -14.69 11.36 25.33
C PHE A 96 -15.66 10.48 26.08
N THR A 97 -16.64 9.91 25.38
CA THR A 97 -17.64 9.02 25.97
C THR A 97 -17.65 7.69 25.23
N GLY A 98 -17.74 6.60 25.99
CA GLY A 98 -17.76 5.23 25.49
C GLY A 98 -18.32 4.28 26.53
N ASN A 99 -18.41 2.99 26.20
CA ASN A 99 -18.74 1.97 27.18
C ASN A 99 -17.55 1.74 28.12
N ALA A 100 -17.83 1.43 29.39
CA ALA A 100 -16.82 1.10 30.37
C ALA A 100 -15.99 -0.10 29.91
N VAL A 101 -14.67 0.03 30.05
CA VAL A 101 -13.69 -1.02 29.76
C VAL A 101 -13.03 -1.41 31.07
N GLU A 102 -13.16 -2.67 31.43
CA GLU A 102 -12.51 -3.21 32.63
C GLU A 102 -11.02 -3.45 32.36
N ASP A 103 -10.19 -3.07 33.33
CA ASP A 103 -8.73 -3.21 33.33
C ASP A 103 -8.08 -2.65 32.06
N ALA A 104 -8.52 -1.46 31.64
CA ALA A 104 -7.97 -0.79 30.47
C ALA A 104 -6.46 -0.54 30.62
N GLN A 105 -5.69 -0.96 29.62
CA GLN A 105 -4.22 -0.88 29.60
C GLN A 105 -3.67 0.04 28.50
N HIS A 106 -4.34 0.08 27.35
CA HIS A 106 -3.83 0.76 26.16
C HIS A 106 -4.94 1.53 25.44
N ALA A 107 -4.58 2.63 24.78
CA ALA A 107 -5.46 3.34 23.88
C ALA A 107 -4.76 3.65 22.55
N PHE A 108 -5.48 3.54 21.44
CA PHE A 108 -5.00 3.82 20.09
C PHE A 108 -5.89 4.84 19.38
N PHE A 109 -5.26 5.88 18.84
CA PHE A 109 -5.91 6.88 17.99
C PHE A 109 -5.19 6.98 16.62
N PRO A 110 -5.93 7.14 15.50
CA PRO A 110 -7.39 7.19 15.40
C PRO A 110 -8.01 5.78 15.42
N ALA A 111 -9.24 5.67 15.92
CA ALA A 111 -9.99 4.40 15.99
C ALA A 111 -10.15 3.75 14.61
N SER A 112 -10.27 4.57 13.55
CA SER A 112 -10.41 4.12 12.15
C SER A 112 -9.18 3.42 11.58
N LYS A 113 -8.04 3.47 12.28
CA LYS A 113 -6.80 2.77 11.93
C LYS A 113 -6.37 1.76 12.98
N ALA A 114 -7.07 1.70 14.11
CA ALA A 114 -6.81 0.75 15.17
C ALA A 114 -7.34 -0.65 14.81
N GLU A 115 -6.64 -1.72 15.18
CA GLU A 115 -7.12 -3.10 15.01
C GLU A 115 -8.02 -3.52 16.18
N LYS A 116 -8.63 -4.71 16.08
CA LYS A 116 -9.50 -5.26 17.13
C LYS A 116 -8.74 -5.54 18.43
N ARG A 117 -7.48 -5.97 18.31
CA ARG A 117 -6.56 -6.28 19.40
C ARG A 117 -5.40 -5.30 19.38
N TRP A 118 -4.79 -5.08 20.55
CA TRP A 118 -3.70 -4.12 20.70
C TRP A 118 -2.41 -4.64 20.03
N GLU A 119 -2.14 -5.92 20.19
CA GLU A 119 -1.02 -6.65 19.64
C GLU A 119 -0.97 -6.65 18.11
N ASP A 120 -2.12 -6.47 17.45
CA ASP A 120 -2.23 -6.43 15.99
C ASP A 120 -2.13 -5.01 15.43
N CYS A 121 -2.13 -3.98 16.28
CA CYS A 121 -2.12 -2.60 15.81
C CYS A 121 -0.78 -2.23 15.17
N TYR A 122 -0.82 -1.57 14.01
CA TYR A 122 0.34 -0.98 13.33
C TYR A 122 0.11 0.50 13.04
N PHE A 123 1.17 1.29 13.13
CA PHE A 123 1.23 2.61 12.51
C PHE A 123 1.66 2.41 11.06
N ASN A 124 0.84 2.83 10.09
CA ASN A 124 1.18 2.72 8.67
C ASN A 124 0.92 4.05 7.96
N VAL A 125 1.93 4.56 7.25
CA VAL A 125 1.91 5.89 6.61
C VAL A 125 1.87 5.84 5.08
N ILE A 126 1.70 4.66 4.47
CA ILE A 126 1.56 4.55 3.00
C ILE A 126 0.14 4.86 2.55
N GLY A 127 -0.02 5.33 1.30
CA GLY A 127 -1.33 5.66 0.72
C GLY A 127 -1.86 7.05 1.08
N GLN A 128 -0.98 8.01 1.38
CA GLN A 128 -1.38 9.39 1.65
C GLN A 128 -1.89 10.09 0.38
N VAL A 129 -3.00 10.82 0.51
CA VAL A 129 -3.58 11.65 -0.57
C VAL A 129 -3.81 13.04 -0.02
N ILE A 130 -3.10 14.03 -0.56
CA ILE A 130 -3.13 15.43 -0.14
C ILE A 130 -4.05 16.20 -1.10
N ASP A 131 -5.16 16.74 -0.60
CA ASP A 131 -5.93 17.73 -1.34
C ASP A 131 -5.23 19.10 -1.25
N ALA A 132 -4.76 19.63 -2.36
CA ALA A 132 -4.08 20.93 -2.40
C ALA A 132 -4.94 22.09 -1.89
N ASN A 133 -6.27 21.94 -1.87
CA ASN A 133 -7.21 22.94 -1.34
C ASN A 133 -7.49 22.75 0.17
N ALA A 134 -7.17 21.58 0.71
CA ALA A 134 -7.32 21.23 2.12
C ALA A 134 -6.13 20.36 2.58
N PRO A 135 -4.90 20.91 2.57
CA PRO A 135 -3.67 20.11 2.61
C PRO A 135 -3.47 19.34 3.92
N PHE A 136 -4.20 19.71 4.97
CA PHE A 136 -4.17 19.02 6.26
C PHE A 136 -5.19 17.90 6.40
N ALA A 137 -6.26 17.87 5.60
CA ALA A 137 -7.42 17.01 5.85
C ALA A 137 -7.05 15.52 6.05
N HIS A 138 -6.12 15.03 5.22
CA HIS A 138 -5.64 13.65 5.24
C HIS A 138 -4.90 13.29 6.53
N LEU A 139 -4.20 14.23 7.18
CA LEU A 139 -3.39 13.97 8.37
C LEU A 139 -4.22 13.44 9.55
N SER A 140 -5.52 13.71 9.59
CA SER A 140 -6.42 13.16 10.61
C SER A 140 -6.38 11.63 10.64
N GLY A 141 -6.25 10.98 9.49
CA GLY A 141 -6.12 9.53 9.34
C GLY A 141 -4.73 8.97 9.63
N TYR A 142 -3.72 9.83 9.81
CA TYR A 142 -2.32 9.44 10.04
C TYR A 142 -1.74 10.02 11.34
N ASN A 143 -2.53 10.75 12.12
CA ASN A 143 -2.11 11.34 13.39
C ASN A 143 -2.08 10.28 14.50
N PHE A 144 -1.22 9.28 14.36
CA PHE A 144 -1.14 8.18 15.31
C PHE A 144 -0.71 8.67 16.69
N MET A 145 -1.52 8.30 17.69
CA MET A 145 -1.23 8.53 19.09
C MET A 145 -1.58 7.29 19.90
N THR A 146 -0.79 7.01 20.94
CA THR A 146 -1.13 5.95 21.89
C THR A 146 -1.02 6.43 23.33
N ALA A 147 -1.75 5.76 24.22
CA ALA A 147 -1.65 5.98 25.66
C ALA A 147 -1.51 4.64 26.38
N GLN A 148 -0.83 4.67 27.53
CA GLN A 148 -0.87 3.60 28.51
C GLN A 148 -1.70 4.04 29.70
N THR A 149 -2.52 3.15 30.21
CA THR A 149 -3.44 3.38 31.32
C THR A 149 -3.18 2.34 32.40
N THR A 150 -3.46 2.69 33.65
CA THR A 150 -3.29 1.79 34.82
C THR A 150 -4.59 1.69 35.61
N ALA A 151 -5.73 1.62 34.91
CA ALA A 151 -7.03 1.51 35.54
C ALA A 151 -7.19 0.11 36.16
N SER A 152 -7.79 0.04 37.34
CA SER A 152 -8.24 -1.22 37.96
C SER A 152 -9.76 -1.21 37.96
N GLY A 153 -10.38 -2.26 37.43
CA GLY A 153 -11.82 -2.24 37.16
C GLY A 153 -12.17 -1.22 36.06
N THR A 154 -13.27 -0.49 36.22
CA THR A 154 -13.76 0.49 35.22
C THR A 154 -13.42 1.94 35.53
N GLU A 155 -12.65 2.19 36.60
CA GLU A 155 -12.31 3.53 37.08
C GLU A 155 -11.19 4.16 36.23
N ILE A 156 -11.58 4.74 35.09
CA ILE A 156 -10.71 5.57 34.26
C ILE A 156 -11.32 6.96 34.05
N SER A 157 -10.62 7.99 34.50
CA SER A 157 -11.09 9.39 34.42
C SER A 157 -10.24 10.26 33.49
N GLU A 158 -8.98 9.88 33.26
CA GLU A 158 -8.02 10.65 32.47
C GLU A 158 -7.16 9.75 31.57
N ILE A 159 -6.91 10.19 30.34
CA ILE A 159 -5.99 9.55 29.39
C ILE A 159 -5.07 10.61 28.78
N GLY A 160 -3.75 10.36 28.84
CA GLY A 160 -2.73 11.20 28.20
C GLY A 160 -2.12 10.51 26.99
N PHE A 161 -2.49 10.95 25.79
CA PHE A 161 -1.95 10.43 24.54
C PHE A 161 -0.54 10.94 24.26
N LYS A 162 0.28 10.14 23.59
CA LYS A 162 1.58 10.53 23.05
C LYS A 162 1.59 10.34 21.55
N HIS A 163 2.07 11.36 20.83
CA HIS A 163 2.26 11.27 19.38
C HIS A 163 3.27 10.19 19.00
N LYS A 164 3.01 9.54 17.85
CA LYS A 164 3.86 8.50 17.26
C LYS A 164 4.36 8.84 15.86
N ILE A 165 3.93 9.98 15.32
CA ILE A 165 4.32 10.47 14.00
C ILE A 165 5.01 11.83 14.07
N ALA A 166 5.80 12.11 13.04
CA ALA A 166 6.24 13.45 12.69
C ALA A 166 5.57 13.89 11.38
N VAL A 167 5.65 15.18 11.06
CA VAL A 167 5.13 15.72 9.80
C VAL A 167 6.24 16.50 9.07
N LEU A 168 6.39 16.26 7.77
CA LEU A 168 7.22 17.09 6.91
C LEU A 168 6.33 18.06 6.12
N LYS A 169 6.57 19.36 6.26
CA LYS A 169 5.96 20.42 5.46
C LYS A 169 6.91 20.80 4.32
N PHE A 170 6.40 20.74 3.11
CA PHE A 170 7.09 21.21 1.91
C PHE A 170 6.30 22.34 1.27
N GLU A 171 6.91 23.53 1.19
CA GLU A 171 6.41 24.63 0.39
C GLU A 171 7.07 24.56 -0.98
N VAL A 172 6.32 24.12 -2.00
CA VAL A 172 6.88 23.79 -3.30
C VAL A 172 6.44 24.80 -4.35
N THR A 173 7.38 25.20 -5.21
CA THR A 173 7.12 25.93 -6.45
C THR A 173 7.72 25.16 -7.63
N LEU A 174 6.87 24.68 -8.53
CA LEU A 174 7.25 24.04 -9.81
C LEU A 174 7.49 25.07 -10.93
N PRO A 175 8.06 24.64 -12.08
CA PRO A 175 8.11 25.48 -13.28
C PRO A 175 6.73 25.97 -13.74
N ASP A 176 6.72 27.04 -14.55
CA ASP A 176 5.49 27.65 -15.05
C ASP A 176 4.65 26.67 -15.89
N GLY A 177 3.35 26.64 -15.63
CA GLY A 177 2.38 25.83 -16.37
C GLY A 177 2.24 24.38 -15.89
N ILE A 178 3.00 23.97 -14.86
CA ILE A 178 2.98 22.59 -14.34
C ILE A 178 2.24 22.56 -13.01
N VAL A 179 1.40 21.56 -12.82
CA VAL A 179 0.76 21.27 -11.53
C VAL A 179 1.25 19.94 -10.96
N PRO A 180 1.40 19.83 -9.64
CA PRO A 180 1.87 18.59 -9.03
C PRO A 180 0.82 17.47 -9.08
N LYS A 181 1.27 16.24 -9.30
CA LYS A 181 0.46 15.02 -9.15
C LYS A 181 0.90 14.15 -7.99
N TYR A 182 2.21 14.05 -7.75
CA TYR A 182 2.78 13.20 -6.72
C TYR A 182 3.97 13.88 -6.05
N ILE A 183 4.17 13.60 -4.77
CA ILE A 183 5.36 13.97 -4.01
C ILE A 183 5.94 12.71 -3.37
N THR A 184 7.23 12.50 -3.57
CA THR A 184 7.92 11.28 -3.17
C THR A 184 9.17 11.63 -2.38
N LEU A 185 9.24 11.11 -1.16
CA LEU A 185 10.45 11.09 -0.35
C LEU A 185 11.23 9.83 -0.68
N SER A 186 12.54 9.93 -0.88
CA SER A 186 13.37 8.75 -1.10
C SER A 186 14.75 8.83 -0.43
N THR A 187 15.25 7.68 -0.01
CA THR A 187 16.64 7.52 0.45
C THR A 187 17.50 7.02 -0.70
N GLN A 188 18.69 7.60 -0.83
CA GLN A 188 19.63 7.31 -1.91
C GLN A 188 20.82 6.44 -1.44
N ASP A 189 20.84 6.10 -0.15
CA ASP A 189 21.81 5.24 0.52
C ASP A 189 21.16 3.90 0.90
N ASP A 190 21.82 3.09 1.73
CA ASP A 190 21.27 1.82 2.23
C ASP A 190 20.18 2.00 3.30
N ALA A 191 19.95 3.21 3.82
CA ALA A 191 18.88 3.45 4.77
C ALA A 191 17.50 3.36 4.10
N GLY A 192 16.47 3.19 4.92
CA GLY A 192 15.09 3.21 4.49
C GLY A 192 14.26 4.14 5.35
N ILE A 193 13.16 4.60 4.78
CA ILE A 193 12.12 5.39 5.45
C ILE A 193 11.23 4.40 6.18
N ALA A 194 10.97 4.61 7.47
CA ALA A 194 10.01 3.81 8.22
C ALA A 194 8.60 4.08 7.67
N ILE A 195 7.96 3.03 7.14
CA ILE A 195 6.63 3.11 6.52
C ILE A 195 5.55 2.37 7.33
N SER A 196 5.96 1.39 8.13
CA SER A 196 5.09 0.70 9.08
C SER A 196 5.84 0.34 10.36
N GLN A 197 5.16 0.32 11.50
CA GLN A 197 5.72 -0.09 12.78
C GLN A 197 4.63 -0.68 13.68
N LYS A 198 4.94 -1.76 14.41
CA LYS A 198 4.00 -2.36 15.36
C LYS A 198 3.74 -1.39 16.52
N ALA A 199 2.49 -1.15 16.86
CA ALA A 199 2.10 -0.16 17.85
C ALA A 199 2.30 -0.65 19.30
N SER A 200 2.23 -1.96 19.52
CA SER A 200 2.18 -2.55 20.86
C SER A 200 3.49 -2.49 21.62
N ASP A 201 4.59 -2.75 20.94
CA ASP A 201 5.94 -2.79 21.50
C ASP A 201 6.95 -1.98 20.67
N GLU A 202 6.49 -1.26 19.63
CA GLU A 202 7.31 -0.47 18.72
C GLU A 202 8.34 -1.30 17.93
N SER A 203 8.17 -2.63 17.89
CA SER A 203 8.97 -3.56 17.08
C SER A 203 8.50 -3.62 15.62
N ASN A 204 9.07 -4.54 14.83
CA ASN A 204 8.69 -4.82 13.44
C ASN A 204 8.57 -3.57 12.56
N VAL A 205 9.63 -2.75 12.57
CA VAL A 205 9.72 -1.57 11.69
C VAL A 205 9.97 -2.02 10.26
N THR A 206 8.99 -1.80 9.39
CA THR A 206 9.12 -1.97 7.95
C THR A 206 9.65 -0.69 7.34
N THR A 207 10.70 -0.80 6.55
CA THR A 207 11.29 0.33 5.83
C THR A 207 11.17 0.17 4.32
N ALA A 208 11.02 1.29 3.61
CA ALA A 208 11.09 1.35 2.16
C ALA A 208 12.08 2.42 1.70
N LYS A 209 12.59 2.29 0.46
CA LYS A 209 13.41 3.35 -0.15
C LYS A 209 12.63 4.61 -0.48
N GLN A 210 11.31 4.50 -0.58
CA GLN A 210 10.44 5.59 -1.00
C GLN A 210 9.14 5.63 -0.20
N LEU A 211 8.62 6.84 -0.02
CA LEU A 211 7.28 7.10 0.49
C LEU A 211 6.62 8.15 -0.41
N THR A 212 5.51 7.78 -1.05
CA THR A 212 4.80 8.65 -1.99
C THR A 212 3.44 9.08 -1.45
N ALA A 213 3.10 10.34 -1.66
CA ALA A 213 1.75 10.87 -1.50
C ALA A 213 1.20 11.40 -2.83
N ALA A 214 -0.06 11.10 -3.12
CA ALA A 214 -0.77 11.75 -4.22
C ALA A 214 -1.14 13.19 -3.86
N ILE A 215 -1.24 14.03 -4.87
CA ILE A 215 -1.72 15.40 -4.78
C ILE A 215 -2.95 15.52 -5.66
N SER A 216 -4.08 15.83 -5.05
CA SER A 216 -5.36 16.07 -5.73
C SER A 216 -5.74 17.54 -5.66
N GLY A 217 -6.62 17.98 -6.55
CA GLY A 217 -7.17 19.35 -6.52
C GLY A 217 -6.16 20.48 -6.81
N ALA A 218 -4.91 20.16 -7.13
CA ALA A 218 -3.89 21.16 -7.46
C ALA A 218 -4.22 21.87 -8.78
N SER A 219 -4.15 23.20 -8.75
CA SER A 219 -4.44 24.09 -9.89
C SER A 219 -3.36 25.13 -10.12
N SER A 220 -2.24 25.01 -9.41
CA SER A 220 -1.15 25.97 -9.39
C SER A 220 0.20 25.25 -9.28
N LYS A 221 1.23 25.87 -9.85
CA LYS A 221 2.63 25.47 -9.67
C LYS A 221 3.11 25.59 -8.22
N LYS A 222 2.41 26.39 -7.41
CA LYS A 222 2.69 26.57 -5.99
C LYS A 222 1.72 25.74 -5.16
N PHE A 223 2.25 24.96 -4.24
CA PHE A 223 1.45 24.18 -3.30
C PHE A 223 2.22 23.94 -2.00
N THR A 224 1.49 23.55 -0.95
CA THR A 224 2.08 23.07 0.30
C THR A 224 1.67 21.64 0.52
N ALA A 225 2.64 20.75 0.73
CA ALA A 225 2.40 19.36 1.10
C ALA A 225 2.77 19.14 2.56
N TYR A 226 1.93 18.38 3.25
CA TYR A 226 2.22 17.84 4.57
C TYR A 226 2.26 16.33 4.45
N MET A 227 3.36 15.69 4.83
CA MET A 227 3.49 14.24 4.81
C MET A 227 3.65 13.74 6.23
N ALA A 228 2.77 12.84 6.66
CA ALA A 228 2.95 12.08 7.89
C ALA A 228 4.05 11.03 7.69
N ILE A 229 4.98 10.96 8.64
CA ILE A 229 6.10 10.02 8.61
C ILE A 229 6.28 9.36 9.98
N LEU A 230 6.77 8.12 9.98
CA LEU A 230 7.18 7.46 11.21
C LEU A 230 8.59 7.88 11.60
N PRO A 231 8.81 8.33 12.86
CA PRO A 231 10.11 8.72 13.39
C PRO A 231 11.20 7.70 13.07
N SER A 232 12.31 8.19 12.57
CA SER A 232 13.50 7.39 12.27
C SER A 232 14.71 8.33 12.19
N THR A 233 15.86 7.78 11.82
CA THR A 233 17.09 8.52 11.56
C THR A 233 17.34 8.49 10.06
N LEU A 234 17.28 9.66 9.43
CA LEU A 234 17.75 9.80 8.06
C LEU A 234 19.26 9.70 8.05
N LYS A 235 19.78 8.94 7.10
CA LYS A 235 21.21 8.84 6.84
C LYS A 235 21.56 9.71 5.62
N GLU A 236 22.86 9.90 5.44
CA GLU A 236 23.61 10.73 4.49
C GLU A 236 22.85 11.50 3.38
N LYS A 237 21.86 10.90 2.69
CA LYS A 237 21.09 11.55 1.62
C LYS A 237 19.59 11.30 1.68
N LEU A 238 18.80 12.37 1.58
CA LEU A 238 17.36 12.35 1.33
C LEU A 238 17.08 13.09 0.03
N ALA A 239 16.32 12.45 -0.87
CA ALA A 239 15.78 13.10 -2.05
C ALA A 239 14.29 13.37 -1.86
N LEU A 240 13.85 14.53 -2.33
CA LEU A 240 12.45 14.84 -2.53
C LEU A 240 12.20 15.00 -4.03
N ALA A 241 11.28 14.23 -4.56
CA ALA A 241 10.84 14.29 -5.94
C ALA A 241 9.38 14.75 -6.02
N VAL A 242 9.07 15.58 -7.00
CA VAL A 242 7.70 16.00 -7.34
C VAL A 242 7.45 15.65 -8.79
N THR A 243 6.45 14.81 -9.05
CA THR A 243 6.03 14.46 -10.40
C THR A 243 4.95 15.43 -10.86
N GLY A 244 5.21 16.14 -11.95
CA GLY A 244 4.29 17.07 -12.58
C GLY A 244 3.19 16.40 -13.40
N ASP A 245 2.17 17.15 -13.79
CA ASP A 245 1.12 16.68 -14.67
C ASP A 245 1.59 16.40 -16.10
N ASP A 246 2.71 17.02 -16.49
CA ASP A 246 3.50 16.75 -17.68
C ASP A 246 4.30 15.43 -17.62
N GLY A 247 4.27 14.74 -16.48
CA GLY A 247 4.98 13.49 -16.23
C GLY A 247 6.49 13.63 -16.02
N MET A 248 7.05 14.85 -15.91
CA MET A 248 8.44 15.04 -15.47
C MET A 248 8.56 14.82 -13.96
N VAL A 249 9.71 14.28 -13.54
CA VAL A 249 10.11 14.24 -12.13
C VAL A 249 11.08 15.38 -11.87
N TYR A 250 10.74 16.25 -10.92
CA TYR A 250 11.59 17.33 -10.42
C TYR A 250 12.13 16.92 -9.05
N SER A 251 13.44 16.73 -8.93
CA SER A 251 14.03 16.21 -7.69
C SER A 251 15.02 17.19 -7.07
N TYR A 252 15.07 17.17 -5.74
CA TYR A 252 16.05 17.86 -4.93
C TYR A 252 16.64 16.88 -3.91
N THR A 253 17.96 16.68 -3.96
CA THR A 253 18.68 15.82 -3.02
C THR A 253 19.45 16.67 -2.03
N VAL A 254 19.12 16.50 -0.74
CA VAL A 254 19.87 17.08 0.36
C VAL A 254 20.84 16.04 0.93
N SER A 255 22.07 16.47 1.19
CA SER A 255 23.08 15.67 1.89
C SER A 255 23.25 16.20 3.32
N PHE A 256 23.38 15.28 4.28
CA PHE A 256 23.57 15.61 5.69
C PHE A 256 24.95 15.16 6.17
N ASN A 257 25.55 15.93 7.07
CA ASN A 257 26.75 15.51 7.77
C ASN A 257 26.36 14.65 8.98
N GLY A 258 26.35 13.34 8.79
CA GLY A 258 25.96 12.36 9.80
C GLY A 258 24.45 12.14 9.90
N ASP A 259 24.04 11.52 10.99
CA ASP A 259 22.68 11.07 11.23
C ASP A 259 21.74 12.25 11.57
N PHE A 260 20.59 12.33 10.89
CA PHE A 260 19.53 13.30 11.18
C PHE A 260 18.30 12.59 11.79
N PRO A 261 18.16 12.60 13.13
CA PRO A 261 16.99 12.03 13.79
C PRO A 261 15.79 12.97 13.65
N TYR A 262 14.63 12.42 13.33
CA TYR A 262 13.38 13.15 13.38
C TYR A 262 12.40 12.48 14.36
N GLU A 263 11.94 13.27 15.33
CA GLU A 263 11.17 12.79 16.48
C GLU A 263 9.66 12.93 16.30
N ALA A 264 8.90 12.03 16.94
CA ALA A 264 7.45 12.14 17.06
C ALA A 264 7.04 13.45 17.71
N GLY A 265 5.87 13.98 17.35
CA GLY A 265 5.38 15.23 17.95
C GLY A 265 5.99 16.50 17.33
N LYS A 266 6.81 16.38 16.27
CA LYS A 266 7.46 17.51 15.60
C LYS A 266 7.00 17.68 14.14
N VAL A 267 7.09 18.92 13.68
CA VAL A 267 7.01 19.30 12.26
C VAL A 267 8.35 19.85 11.80
N TYR A 268 8.78 19.39 10.62
CA TYR A 268 9.96 19.91 9.92
C TYR A 268 9.50 20.63 8.67
N ASN A 269 10.00 21.84 8.45
CA ASN A 269 9.60 22.69 7.33
C ASN A 269 10.75 22.81 6.32
N SER A 270 10.42 22.75 5.03
CA SER A 270 11.35 23.02 3.94
C SER A 270 10.65 23.81 2.83
N GLU A 271 11.36 24.76 2.24
CA GLU A 271 10.91 25.53 1.07
C GLU A 271 11.73 25.08 -0.14
N LEU A 272 11.05 24.76 -1.25
CA LEU A 272 11.63 24.18 -2.45
C LEU A 272 11.11 24.88 -3.69
N THR A 273 12.01 25.56 -4.40
CA THR A 273 11.70 26.15 -5.70
C THR A 273 12.45 25.38 -6.78
N PHE A 274 11.71 24.69 -7.64
CA PHE A 274 12.23 24.02 -8.82
C PHE A 274 12.23 25.02 -9.99
N ILE A 275 13.41 25.53 -10.31
CA ILE A 275 13.64 26.40 -11.46
C ILE A 275 14.29 25.55 -12.56
N ASN A 276 13.99 25.82 -13.83
CA ASN A 276 14.70 25.19 -14.95
C ASN A 276 16.20 25.54 -14.88
N GLY A 277 17.01 24.67 -14.25
CA GLY A 277 18.45 24.90 -14.08
C GLY A 277 19.14 23.92 -13.14
N ALA A 278 20.38 23.56 -13.51
CA ALA A 278 21.27 22.68 -12.78
C ALA A 278 21.97 23.44 -11.63
N ALA A 279 21.25 23.65 -10.53
CA ALA A 279 21.87 23.99 -9.25
C ALA A 279 22.22 22.70 -8.50
N ASP A 280 23.22 22.74 -7.60
CA ASP A 280 23.65 21.55 -6.85
C ASP A 280 22.49 20.88 -6.12
N GLY A 281 22.32 19.57 -6.35
CA GLY A 281 21.25 18.77 -5.76
C GLY A 281 19.92 18.78 -6.52
N TYR A 282 19.72 19.68 -7.48
CA TYR A 282 18.53 19.69 -8.35
C TYR A 282 18.73 18.79 -9.57
N GLY A 283 17.69 18.02 -9.89
CA GLY A 283 17.69 17.12 -11.03
C GLY A 283 16.32 17.03 -11.71
N THR A 284 16.35 16.54 -12.94
CA THR A 284 15.17 16.07 -13.66
C THR A 284 15.42 14.65 -14.14
N ALA A 285 14.36 13.86 -14.28
CA ALA A 285 14.47 12.51 -14.84
C ALA A 285 15.17 12.49 -16.21
N ASP A 286 15.93 11.43 -16.47
CA ASP A 286 16.50 11.14 -17.78
C ASP A 286 15.39 10.72 -18.76
N ILE A 287 15.56 11.00 -20.06
CA ILE A 287 14.49 10.81 -21.05
C ILE A 287 14.69 9.51 -21.81
N PHE A 288 13.68 8.64 -21.76
CA PHE A 288 13.56 7.45 -22.59
C PHE A 288 12.54 7.72 -23.70
N ASP A 289 13.01 8.17 -24.87
CA ASP A 289 12.22 8.39 -26.07
C ASP A 289 12.45 7.29 -27.11
N ASN A 290 11.94 7.48 -28.34
CA ASN A 290 12.09 6.50 -29.43
C ASN A 290 13.53 6.43 -29.97
N ASP A 291 14.34 7.47 -29.77
CA ASP A 291 15.67 7.64 -30.35
C ASP A 291 16.79 7.34 -29.33
N VAL A 292 16.43 6.97 -28.09
CA VAL A 292 17.39 6.60 -27.04
C VAL A 292 18.31 5.48 -27.50
N MET A 293 19.62 5.73 -27.41
CA MET A 293 20.65 4.77 -27.81
C MET A 293 20.95 3.82 -26.66
N SER A 294 21.08 2.52 -26.95
CA SER A 294 21.47 1.55 -25.94
C SER A 294 22.92 1.74 -25.50
N GLU A 295 23.13 1.69 -24.18
CA GLU A 295 24.43 1.82 -23.54
C GLU A 295 24.79 0.50 -22.86
N ALA A 296 25.75 -0.22 -23.42
CA ALA A 296 26.19 -1.48 -22.86
C ALA A 296 27.00 -1.27 -21.58
N TRP A 297 26.75 -2.07 -20.56
CA TRP A 297 27.65 -2.13 -19.40
C TRP A 297 29.02 -2.65 -19.80
N ASP A 298 30.06 -2.07 -19.20
CA ASP A 298 31.36 -2.74 -19.16
C ASP A 298 31.22 -4.04 -18.35
N GLN A 299 31.43 -5.18 -19.02
CA GLN A 299 31.30 -6.54 -18.48
C GLN A 299 32.49 -6.96 -17.60
N SER A 300 33.44 -6.06 -17.32
CA SER A 300 34.48 -6.27 -16.31
C SER A 300 33.90 -6.47 -14.89
N ASP A 301 34.68 -7.09 -14.00
CA ASP A 301 34.45 -7.11 -12.55
C ASP A 301 33.17 -7.79 -12.01
N ASN A 302 32.69 -8.87 -12.65
CA ASN A 302 31.58 -9.70 -12.15
C ASN A 302 30.29 -8.90 -11.83
N LYS A 303 30.03 -7.80 -12.55
CA LYS A 303 28.81 -6.99 -12.36
C LYS A 303 27.53 -7.83 -12.49
N GLY A 304 26.56 -7.46 -11.67
CA GLY A 304 25.30 -8.17 -11.50
C GLY A 304 25.41 -9.52 -10.82
N SER A 305 26.57 -9.94 -10.29
CA SER A 305 26.71 -11.26 -9.65
C SER A 305 26.19 -11.32 -8.21
N THR A 306 26.11 -10.18 -7.53
CA THR A 306 25.58 -10.08 -6.16
C THR A 306 24.72 -8.83 -6.01
N LYS A 307 23.92 -8.77 -4.93
CA LYS A 307 23.13 -7.59 -4.55
C LYS A 307 24.00 -6.34 -4.31
N ASP A 308 25.22 -6.52 -3.83
CA ASP A 308 26.17 -5.42 -3.54
C ASP A 308 26.94 -4.96 -4.79
N THR A 309 26.92 -5.75 -5.86
CA THR A 309 27.56 -5.42 -7.14
C THR A 309 26.58 -5.53 -8.31
N PRO A 310 25.41 -4.85 -8.26
CA PRO A 310 24.40 -4.97 -9.31
C PRO A 310 24.86 -4.29 -10.61
N TYR A 311 24.17 -4.58 -11.71
CA TYR A 311 24.16 -3.69 -12.87
C TYR A 311 23.43 -2.39 -12.48
N LEU A 312 24.16 -1.28 -12.48
CA LEU A 312 23.59 0.04 -12.21
C LEU A 312 22.97 0.58 -13.50
N ILE A 313 21.70 0.95 -13.42
CA ILE A 313 21.00 1.67 -14.48
C ILE A 313 21.13 3.16 -14.16
N GLU A 314 22.17 3.76 -14.74
CA GLU A 314 22.55 5.17 -14.55
C GLU A 314 21.94 6.11 -15.61
N SER A 315 21.27 5.54 -16.61
CA SER A 315 20.72 6.28 -17.76
C SER A 315 19.56 5.51 -18.40
N ALA A 316 18.77 6.20 -19.21
CA ALA A 316 17.78 5.62 -20.12
C ALA A 316 18.43 4.66 -21.13
N GLY A 317 19.68 4.92 -21.53
CA GLY A 317 20.46 4.05 -22.42
C GLY A 317 20.80 2.69 -21.80
N HIS A 318 21.14 2.63 -20.51
CA HIS A 318 21.33 1.37 -19.79
C HIS A 318 20.02 0.58 -19.68
N LEU A 319 18.89 1.26 -19.42
CA LEU A 319 17.57 0.63 -19.40
C LEU A 319 17.20 0.07 -20.77
N LYS A 320 17.48 0.83 -21.84
CA LYS A 320 17.27 0.39 -23.23
C LYS A 320 18.09 -0.86 -23.53
N TYR A 321 19.36 -0.88 -23.12
CA TYR A 321 20.23 -2.03 -23.30
C TYR A 321 19.67 -3.28 -22.60
N LEU A 322 19.18 -3.17 -21.35
CA LEU A 322 18.51 -4.29 -20.66
C LEU A 322 17.36 -4.87 -21.47
N ILE A 323 16.47 -4.01 -21.96
CA ILE A 323 15.28 -4.40 -22.73
C ILE A 323 15.72 -5.16 -23.98
N GLU A 324 16.69 -4.62 -24.73
CA GLU A 324 17.19 -5.25 -25.96
C GLU A 324 17.86 -6.61 -25.71
N GLN A 325 18.62 -6.75 -24.62
CA GLN A 325 19.26 -8.03 -24.30
C GLN A 325 18.26 -9.10 -23.88
N VAL A 326 17.25 -8.75 -23.08
CA VAL A 326 16.18 -9.68 -22.71
C VAL A 326 15.37 -10.08 -23.94
N GLU A 327 15.08 -9.13 -24.82
CA GLU A 327 14.41 -9.41 -26.10
C GLU A 327 15.26 -10.29 -27.04
N ALA A 328 16.59 -10.18 -26.98
CA ALA A 328 17.51 -11.05 -27.71
C ALA A 328 17.62 -12.46 -27.12
N GLY A 329 17.06 -12.71 -25.93
CA GLY A 329 16.98 -14.03 -25.30
C GLY A 329 17.80 -14.17 -24.03
N GLU A 330 18.48 -13.11 -23.57
CA GLU A 330 19.22 -13.16 -22.31
C GLU A 330 18.32 -12.91 -21.10
N ALA A 331 17.94 -13.99 -20.42
CA ALA A 331 17.00 -13.93 -19.31
C ALA A 331 17.59 -13.34 -18.02
N TYR A 332 18.92 -13.23 -17.90
CA TYR A 332 19.62 -12.72 -16.72
C TYR A 332 19.31 -13.48 -15.40
N LEU A 333 19.18 -14.82 -15.47
CA LEU A 333 18.98 -15.66 -14.28
C LEU A 333 20.03 -15.35 -13.20
N ASP A 334 19.56 -15.15 -11.96
CA ASP A 334 20.36 -14.86 -10.77
C ASP A 334 21.22 -13.59 -10.84
N LYS A 335 20.95 -12.69 -11.80
CA LYS A 335 21.61 -11.39 -11.87
C LYS A 335 20.87 -10.33 -11.07
N PHE A 336 21.57 -9.26 -10.71
CA PHE A 336 21.05 -8.14 -9.92
C PHE A 336 21.14 -6.83 -10.69
N PHE A 337 20.05 -6.06 -10.68
CA PHE A 337 19.94 -4.74 -11.30
C PHE A 337 19.47 -3.71 -10.26
N LYS A 338 19.96 -2.48 -10.37
CA LYS A 338 19.55 -1.37 -9.51
C LYS A 338 19.42 -0.07 -10.29
N LEU A 339 18.28 0.62 -10.18
CA LEU A 339 18.15 1.99 -10.69
C LEU A 339 18.98 2.95 -9.83
N THR A 340 19.60 3.93 -10.48
CA THR A 340 20.36 5.01 -9.81
C THR A 340 19.99 6.41 -10.30
N THR A 341 19.00 6.48 -11.19
CA THR A 341 18.45 7.72 -11.70
C THR A 341 16.95 7.55 -11.96
N ASP A 342 16.21 8.66 -11.85
CA ASP A 342 14.84 8.72 -12.33
C ASP A 342 14.83 8.71 -13.87
N ILE A 343 13.84 8.04 -14.46
CA ILE A 343 13.68 7.94 -15.92
C ILE A 343 12.24 8.29 -16.29
N LYS A 344 12.05 9.12 -17.30
CA LYS A 344 10.75 9.43 -17.90
C LYS A 344 10.65 8.78 -19.27
N VAL A 345 9.64 7.93 -19.43
CA VAL A 345 9.29 7.33 -20.71
C VAL A 345 8.40 8.27 -21.50
N THR A 346 8.89 8.72 -22.65
CA THR A 346 8.16 9.52 -23.64
C THR A 346 8.06 8.82 -24.99
N ALA A 347 8.61 7.61 -25.11
CA ALA A 347 8.48 6.78 -26.30
C ALA A 347 7.00 6.53 -26.66
N ASP A 348 6.71 6.40 -27.95
CA ASP A 348 5.34 6.20 -28.43
C ASP A 348 4.79 4.82 -28.06
N THR A 349 5.69 3.85 -27.90
CA THR A 349 5.38 2.48 -27.47
C THR A 349 6.45 2.02 -26.48
N TRP A 350 6.00 1.35 -25.44
CA TRP A 350 6.84 0.73 -24.43
C TRP A 350 7.01 -0.76 -24.72
N THR A 351 8.26 -1.22 -24.76
CA THR A 351 8.60 -2.65 -24.78
C THR A 351 8.93 -3.09 -23.36
N PRO A 352 8.10 -3.94 -22.72
CA PRO A 352 8.38 -4.39 -21.37
C PRO A 352 9.66 -5.19 -21.25
N ILE A 353 10.31 -5.13 -20.09
CA ILE A 353 11.41 -6.03 -19.77
C ILE A 353 10.83 -7.45 -19.62
N GLY A 354 11.21 -8.33 -20.54
CA GLY A 354 10.62 -9.66 -20.70
C GLY A 354 9.26 -9.59 -21.38
N ILE A 355 9.18 -9.93 -22.66
CA ILE A 355 7.94 -9.75 -23.46
C ILE A 355 7.04 -10.99 -23.50
N SER A 356 7.60 -12.16 -23.22
CA SER A 356 6.87 -13.44 -23.27
C SER A 356 7.58 -14.54 -22.48
N SER A 357 6.94 -15.71 -22.38
CA SER A 357 7.57 -16.90 -21.78
C SER A 357 8.79 -17.40 -22.56
N ALA A 358 8.92 -17.04 -23.86
CA ALA A 358 10.08 -17.39 -24.68
C ALA A 358 11.25 -16.42 -24.50
N LYS A 359 10.96 -15.20 -24.02
CA LYS A 359 11.93 -14.14 -23.75
C LYS A 359 11.63 -13.52 -22.37
N PRO A 360 11.75 -14.32 -21.29
CA PRO A 360 11.40 -13.86 -19.95
C PRO A 360 12.53 -13.03 -19.34
N PHE A 361 12.19 -12.26 -18.31
CA PHE A 361 13.18 -11.76 -17.36
C PHE A 361 13.27 -12.68 -16.12
N SER A 362 14.49 -13.01 -15.70
CA SER A 362 14.80 -13.93 -14.60
C SER A 362 15.77 -13.34 -13.57
N GLY A 363 16.06 -12.04 -13.65
CA GLY A 363 16.92 -11.33 -12.70
C GLY A 363 16.18 -10.73 -11.51
N ASN A 364 16.95 -10.26 -10.54
CA ASN A 364 16.51 -9.45 -9.41
C ASN A 364 16.59 -7.97 -9.76
N PHE A 365 15.65 -7.16 -9.29
CA PHE A 365 15.58 -5.74 -9.65
C PHE A 365 15.22 -4.89 -8.44
N ASP A 366 16.08 -3.93 -8.10
CA ASP A 366 15.87 -2.92 -7.07
C ASP A 366 15.64 -1.55 -7.73
N GLY A 367 14.49 -0.92 -7.51
CA GLY A 367 14.22 0.43 -7.99
C GLY A 367 15.03 1.50 -7.28
N GLY A 368 15.75 1.17 -6.20
CA GLY A 368 16.86 1.97 -5.69
C GLY A 368 16.51 3.35 -5.13
N GLY A 369 15.22 3.65 -4.91
CA GLY A 369 14.81 5.00 -4.52
C GLY A 369 14.47 5.93 -5.68
N HIS A 370 14.38 5.40 -6.91
CA HIS A 370 14.12 6.14 -8.14
C HIS A 370 12.75 5.84 -8.77
N THR A 371 12.36 6.70 -9.71
CA THR A 371 11.03 6.75 -10.31
C THR A 371 11.10 6.49 -11.81
N ILE A 372 10.25 5.59 -12.32
CA ILE A 372 9.93 5.48 -13.74
C ILE A 372 8.63 6.23 -14.00
N SER A 373 8.66 7.30 -14.77
CA SER A 373 7.53 8.22 -15.00
C SER A 373 7.13 8.31 -16.48
N GLY A 374 6.06 9.03 -16.78
CA GLY A 374 5.64 9.30 -18.16
C GLY A 374 4.56 8.35 -18.67
N GLU A 375 4.79 7.69 -19.80
CA GLU A 375 3.77 6.92 -20.52
C GLU A 375 4.28 5.51 -20.88
N LEU A 376 3.58 4.47 -20.42
CA LEU A 376 3.80 3.07 -20.81
C LEU A 376 2.65 2.63 -21.71
N LYS A 377 2.85 2.70 -23.02
CA LYS A 377 1.81 2.42 -24.03
C LYS A 377 2.11 1.14 -24.79
N GLY A 378 1.13 0.28 -24.95
CA GLY A 378 1.28 -0.95 -25.75
C GLY A 378 -0.05 -1.54 -26.19
N SER A 379 0.03 -2.56 -27.04
CA SER A 379 -1.11 -3.37 -27.45
C SER A 379 -0.72 -4.83 -27.56
N PHE A 380 -1.68 -5.71 -27.30
CA PHE A 380 -1.51 -7.14 -27.42
C PHE A 380 -1.10 -7.55 -28.83
N SER A 381 -0.16 -8.48 -28.91
CA SER A 381 0.27 -9.15 -30.12
C SER A 381 0.71 -10.58 -29.81
N ASP A 382 1.01 -11.37 -30.84
CA ASP A 382 1.54 -12.72 -30.64
C ASP A 382 2.88 -12.74 -29.91
N ASP A 383 3.68 -11.67 -30.01
CA ASP A 383 4.98 -11.53 -29.35
C ASP A 383 4.90 -10.86 -27.97
N LEU A 384 3.87 -10.05 -27.74
CA LEU A 384 3.66 -9.30 -26.49
C LEU A 384 2.26 -9.56 -25.92
N LYS A 385 2.19 -10.46 -24.92
CA LYS A 385 0.92 -10.94 -24.34
C LYS A 385 0.64 -10.45 -22.92
N ASN A 386 1.67 -9.93 -22.25
CA ASN A 386 1.59 -9.44 -20.89
C ASN A 386 2.29 -8.09 -20.83
N PHE A 387 1.76 -7.15 -20.03
CA PHE A 387 2.18 -5.77 -20.11
C PHE A 387 2.38 -5.12 -18.74
N GLY A 388 3.38 -4.25 -18.68
CA GLY A 388 3.81 -3.47 -17.51
C GLY A 388 5.21 -2.93 -17.74
N PHE A 389 5.84 -2.37 -16.69
CA PHE A 389 7.29 -2.10 -16.76
C PHE A 389 8.06 -3.39 -17.08
N PHE A 390 7.67 -4.49 -16.45
CA PHE A 390 8.00 -5.85 -16.86
C PHE A 390 6.79 -6.55 -17.48
N GLY A 391 7.00 -7.33 -18.53
CA GLY A 391 5.93 -8.08 -19.19
C GLY A 391 5.77 -9.48 -18.59
N TYR A 392 6.82 -10.30 -18.69
CA TYR A 392 6.82 -11.69 -18.25
C TYR A 392 8.09 -12.03 -17.44
N LEU A 393 7.88 -12.48 -16.20
CA LEU A 393 8.95 -12.85 -15.27
C LEU A 393 8.78 -14.31 -14.89
N THR A 394 9.89 -15.03 -14.84
CA THR A 394 9.96 -16.38 -14.30
C THR A 394 11.36 -16.66 -13.79
N THR A 395 11.48 -17.61 -12.87
CA THR A 395 12.77 -18.08 -12.40
C THR A 395 12.64 -19.49 -11.83
N THR A 396 13.74 -20.23 -11.83
CA THR A 396 13.91 -21.49 -11.10
C THR A 396 14.61 -21.30 -9.74
N SER A 397 15.06 -20.07 -9.45
CA SER A 397 15.72 -19.65 -8.21
C SER A 397 14.85 -18.66 -7.43
N SER A 398 15.40 -17.97 -6.43
CA SER A 398 14.73 -16.85 -5.76
C SER A 398 14.84 -15.57 -6.60
N MET A 399 13.74 -14.83 -6.73
CA MET A 399 13.71 -13.52 -7.39
C MET A 399 13.11 -12.47 -6.47
N LEU A 400 13.78 -11.33 -6.35
CA LEU A 400 13.30 -10.15 -5.63
C LEU A 400 13.10 -9.00 -6.61
N ILE A 401 11.86 -8.52 -6.71
CA ILE A 401 11.48 -7.29 -7.40
C ILE A 401 11.07 -6.30 -6.32
N GLU A 402 11.92 -5.31 -6.05
CA GLU A 402 11.74 -4.44 -4.89
C GLU A 402 11.91 -2.95 -5.17
N ASN A 403 11.25 -2.13 -4.35
CA ASN A 403 11.41 -0.67 -4.30
C ASN A 403 11.18 0.02 -5.66
N ILE A 404 10.28 -0.53 -6.49
CA ILE A 404 9.95 0.04 -7.80
C ILE A 404 8.83 1.04 -7.65
N HIS A 405 9.04 2.25 -8.14
CA HIS A 405 8.01 3.28 -8.23
C HIS A 405 7.73 3.66 -9.67
N ILE A 406 6.53 3.31 -10.11
CA ILE A 406 6.00 3.71 -11.41
C ILE A 406 5.09 4.92 -11.18
N ALA A 407 5.45 6.07 -11.75
CA ALA A 407 4.70 7.32 -11.78
C ALA A 407 4.26 7.65 -13.21
N ALA A 408 3.66 6.67 -13.88
CA ALA A 408 3.38 6.70 -15.31
C ALA A 408 1.93 6.33 -15.61
N ASN A 409 1.38 6.87 -16.70
CA ASN A 409 0.13 6.36 -17.24
C ASN A 409 0.40 5.06 -18.01
N VAL A 410 -0.46 4.07 -17.86
CA VAL A 410 -0.36 2.77 -18.51
C VAL A 410 -1.53 2.62 -19.46
N THR A 411 -1.28 2.56 -20.76
CA THR A 411 -2.31 2.32 -21.76
C THR A 411 -2.08 0.97 -22.42
N TRP A 412 -3.08 0.09 -22.34
CA TRP A 412 -3.02 -1.24 -22.93
C TRP A 412 -4.33 -1.62 -23.62
N SER A 413 -4.24 -2.01 -24.89
CA SER A 413 -5.34 -2.67 -25.60
C SER A 413 -5.06 -4.16 -25.70
N PHE A 414 -6.03 -5.01 -25.34
CA PHE A 414 -5.95 -6.44 -25.62
C PHE A 414 -6.11 -6.78 -27.11
N ALA A 415 -6.19 -5.78 -27.99
CA ALA A 415 -6.53 -5.92 -29.41
C ALA A 415 -7.84 -6.71 -29.59
N SER A 416 -8.20 -7.10 -30.82
CA SER A 416 -9.30 -8.04 -31.08
C SER A 416 -8.71 -9.32 -31.68
N PRO A 417 -8.04 -10.16 -30.86
CA PRO A 417 -7.41 -11.37 -31.36
C PRO A 417 -8.45 -12.34 -31.91
N GLU A 418 -8.10 -13.02 -33.01
CA GLU A 418 -8.94 -14.06 -33.61
C GLU A 418 -8.71 -15.42 -32.93
N GLY A 419 -9.74 -16.26 -32.92
CA GLY A 419 -9.70 -17.62 -32.37
C GLY A 419 -10.03 -17.72 -30.89
N THR A 420 -9.76 -18.89 -30.30
CA THR A 420 -10.06 -19.18 -28.89
C THR A 420 -8.78 -19.44 -28.09
N SER A 421 -8.74 -18.93 -26.86
CA SER A 421 -7.60 -19.13 -25.96
C SER A 421 -8.06 -19.14 -24.51
N TYR A 422 -7.47 -19.99 -23.69
CA TYR A 422 -7.72 -20.05 -22.23
C TYR A 422 -6.46 -19.71 -21.42
N ALA A 423 -5.48 -19.07 -22.06
CA ALA A 423 -4.24 -18.66 -21.41
C ALA A 423 -4.48 -17.45 -20.48
N ASN A 424 -3.66 -17.35 -19.43
CA ASN A 424 -3.72 -16.20 -18.52
C ASN A 424 -2.86 -15.06 -19.08
N PHE A 425 -3.47 -13.90 -19.27
CA PHE A 425 -2.81 -12.68 -19.70
C PHE A 425 -2.88 -11.65 -18.59
N GLY A 426 -1.71 -11.10 -18.25
CA GLY A 426 -1.57 -10.18 -17.13
C GLY A 426 -1.20 -8.78 -17.59
N VAL A 427 -1.87 -7.77 -17.03
CA VAL A 427 -1.50 -6.37 -17.16
C VAL A 427 -1.35 -5.76 -15.77
N GLY A 428 -0.20 -5.16 -15.51
CA GLY A 428 0.00 -4.34 -14.32
C GLY A 428 0.98 -3.21 -14.57
N GLY A 429 0.97 -2.19 -13.72
CA GLY A 429 1.90 -1.07 -13.86
C GLY A 429 3.35 -1.50 -13.69
N VAL A 430 3.60 -2.43 -12.76
CA VAL A 430 4.94 -2.97 -12.50
C VAL A 430 5.17 -4.26 -13.28
N ILE A 431 4.32 -5.28 -13.05
CA ILE A 431 4.48 -6.62 -13.64
C ILE A 431 3.21 -7.03 -14.37
N GLY A 432 3.32 -7.41 -15.64
CA GLY A 432 2.24 -8.09 -16.36
C GLY A 432 1.99 -9.47 -15.77
N ASN A 433 2.94 -10.39 -15.93
CA ASN A 433 2.82 -11.78 -15.49
C ASN A 433 4.09 -12.27 -14.79
N GLY A 434 3.98 -12.61 -13.50
CA GLY A 434 5.08 -13.14 -12.70
C GLY A 434 4.81 -14.58 -12.29
N TYR A 435 5.31 -15.55 -13.06
CA TYR A 435 5.01 -16.97 -12.87
C TYR A 435 6.15 -17.70 -12.16
N ALA A 436 6.35 -17.38 -10.87
CA ALA A 436 7.31 -18.04 -9.99
C ALA A 436 6.87 -17.92 -8.53
N GLN A 437 6.73 -19.06 -7.83
CA GLN A 437 6.37 -19.06 -6.40
C GLN A 437 7.52 -18.57 -5.50
N THR A 438 8.76 -18.67 -5.98
CA THR A 438 9.96 -18.17 -5.30
C THR A 438 10.22 -16.68 -5.54
N MET A 439 9.35 -16.01 -6.29
CA MET A 439 9.42 -14.56 -6.49
C MET A 439 8.76 -13.83 -5.31
N THR A 440 9.35 -12.70 -4.92
CA THR A 440 8.75 -11.73 -4.01
C THR A 440 8.71 -10.36 -4.67
N VAL A 441 7.52 -9.75 -4.69
CA VAL A 441 7.29 -8.37 -5.10
C VAL A 441 7.13 -7.55 -3.83
N HIS A 442 8.04 -6.61 -3.57
CA HIS A 442 8.17 -5.96 -2.27
C HIS A 442 8.31 -4.45 -2.40
N ASN A 443 7.57 -3.67 -1.60
CA ASN A 443 7.70 -2.21 -1.57
C ASN A 443 7.52 -1.53 -2.95
N CYS A 444 6.67 -2.08 -3.81
CA CYS A 444 6.42 -1.51 -5.13
C CYS A 444 5.19 -0.58 -5.10
N THR A 445 5.27 0.55 -5.80
CA THR A 445 4.17 1.51 -5.88
C THR A 445 3.83 1.85 -7.33
N MET A 446 2.54 1.80 -7.66
CA MET A 446 2.01 2.31 -8.91
C MET A 446 1.23 3.59 -8.63
N SER A 447 1.63 4.66 -9.32
CA SER A 447 1.00 5.95 -9.32
C SER A 447 0.77 6.39 -10.76
N GLY A 448 -0.48 6.66 -11.12
CA GLY A 448 -0.83 7.05 -12.48
C GLY A 448 -2.21 6.57 -12.88
N GLU A 449 -2.55 6.76 -14.14
CA GLU A 449 -3.79 6.28 -14.71
C GLU A 449 -3.55 5.03 -15.56
N MET A 450 -4.28 3.96 -15.29
CA MET A 450 -4.33 2.77 -16.14
C MET A 450 -5.57 2.83 -17.03
N GLN A 451 -5.38 2.65 -18.32
CA GLN A 451 -6.42 2.63 -19.34
C GLN A 451 -6.33 1.31 -20.12
N ILE A 452 -7.25 0.39 -19.83
CA ILE A 452 -7.24 -0.96 -20.38
C ILE A 452 -8.47 -1.19 -21.24
N SER A 453 -8.30 -1.55 -22.51
CA SER A 453 -9.40 -1.65 -23.47
C SER A 453 -9.38 -2.93 -24.31
N ASP A 454 -10.46 -3.12 -25.05
CA ASP A 454 -10.63 -4.13 -26.10
C ASP A 454 -10.52 -5.57 -25.59
N GLY A 455 -10.28 -6.52 -26.50
CA GLY A 455 -10.27 -7.94 -26.24
C GLY A 455 -11.36 -8.69 -27.01
N SER A 456 -11.45 -9.98 -26.76
CA SER A 456 -12.39 -10.89 -27.40
C SER A 456 -12.98 -11.84 -26.38
N LEU A 457 -14.29 -12.08 -26.47
CA LEU A 457 -15.03 -12.96 -25.56
C LEU A 457 -14.49 -14.39 -25.57
N ASP A 458 -13.98 -14.86 -26.70
CA ASP A 458 -13.46 -16.23 -26.81
C ASP A 458 -11.98 -16.35 -26.43
N TYR A 459 -11.35 -15.25 -26.00
CA TYR A 459 -9.90 -15.17 -25.87
C TYR A 459 -9.44 -14.74 -24.47
N GLY A 460 -8.68 -15.62 -23.83
CA GLY A 460 -7.86 -15.34 -22.67
C GLY A 460 -8.60 -15.23 -21.34
N HIS A 461 -7.85 -15.42 -20.25
CA HIS A 461 -8.23 -15.01 -18.92
C HIS A 461 -7.44 -13.75 -18.58
N LEU A 462 -8.12 -12.60 -18.57
CA LEU A 462 -7.53 -11.29 -18.40
C LEU A 462 -7.39 -11.00 -16.91
N HIS A 463 -6.17 -10.70 -16.47
CA HIS A 463 -5.87 -10.33 -15.10
C HIS A 463 -5.26 -8.94 -15.09
N ILE A 464 -5.98 -7.98 -14.52
CA ILE A 464 -5.56 -6.58 -14.46
C ILE A 464 -5.36 -6.20 -13.00
N GLY A 465 -4.15 -5.79 -12.63
CA GLY A 465 -3.87 -5.29 -11.29
C GLY A 465 -2.85 -4.17 -11.32
N SER A 466 -3.04 -3.12 -10.53
CA SER A 466 -2.20 -1.92 -10.68
C SER A 466 -0.71 -2.18 -10.45
N ILE A 467 -0.36 -3.14 -9.61
CA ILE A 467 1.03 -3.58 -9.43
C ILE A 467 1.31 -4.79 -10.29
N VAL A 468 0.49 -5.85 -10.16
CA VAL A 468 0.70 -7.13 -10.83
C VAL A 468 -0.57 -7.58 -11.55
N GLY A 469 -0.47 -7.94 -12.83
CA GLY A 469 -1.59 -8.56 -13.54
C GLY A 469 -1.87 -9.97 -13.01
N HIS A 470 -1.02 -10.93 -13.33
CA HIS A 470 -1.16 -12.33 -12.93
C HIS A 470 0.11 -12.82 -12.24
N THR A 471 -0.02 -13.57 -11.13
CA THR A 471 1.17 -14.12 -10.46
C THR A 471 0.91 -15.35 -9.60
N THR A 472 2.00 -16.01 -9.21
CA THR A 472 2.06 -17.01 -8.14
C THR A 472 3.03 -16.59 -7.03
N ALA A 473 3.51 -15.34 -7.01
CA ALA A 473 4.53 -14.81 -6.09
C ALA A 473 3.97 -14.36 -4.74
N ASN A 474 4.88 -14.02 -3.82
CA ASN A 474 4.57 -13.21 -2.65
C ASN A 474 4.45 -11.73 -3.05
N ILE A 475 3.45 -11.03 -2.52
CA ILE A 475 3.28 -9.58 -2.73
C ILE A 475 3.23 -8.93 -1.34
N LYS A 476 4.18 -8.06 -1.04
CA LYS A 476 4.36 -7.50 0.31
C LYS A 476 4.55 -5.99 0.23
N ASN A 477 3.83 -5.25 1.06
CA ASN A 477 4.02 -3.79 1.24
C ASN A 477 3.88 -2.97 -0.07
N CYS A 478 3.04 -3.42 -0.99
CA CYS A 478 2.82 -2.73 -2.26
C CYS A 478 1.65 -1.75 -2.17
N SER A 479 1.68 -0.66 -2.93
CA SER A 479 0.61 0.33 -2.91
C SER A 479 0.20 0.84 -4.29
N SER A 480 -1.09 1.10 -4.47
CA SER A 480 -1.63 1.71 -5.70
C SER A 480 -2.32 3.04 -5.40
N ILE A 481 -2.03 4.04 -6.23
CA ILE A 481 -2.52 5.41 -6.14
C ILE A 481 -2.92 5.89 -7.54
N GLY A 482 -4.09 6.52 -7.69
CA GLY A 482 -4.54 7.05 -8.98
C GLY A 482 -5.84 6.42 -9.47
N LYS A 483 -5.91 6.04 -10.75
CA LYS A 483 -7.15 5.57 -11.37
C LYS A 483 -6.89 4.41 -12.30
N THR A 484 -7.82 3.45 -12.32
CA THR A 484 -7.76 2.28 -13.20
C THR A 484 -9.10 2.15 -13.92
N ASN A 485 -9.10 2.49 -15.21
CA ASN A 485 -10.27 2.45 -16.08
C ASN A 485 -10.17 1.22 -17.00
N ILE A 486 -11.20 0.38 -16.97
CA ILE A 486 -11.18 -0.93 -17.62
C ILE A 486 -12.42 -1.11 -18.48
N GLY A 487 -12.22 -1.16 -19.79
CA GLY A 487 -13.24 -1.46 -20.79
C GLY A 487 -12.81 -2.59 -21.70
N CYS A 488 -12.45 -3.74 -21.10
CA CYS A 488 -12.00 -4.92 -21.82
C CYS A 488 -13.02 -6.07 -21.78
N LYS A 489 -12.88 -7.02 -22.71
CA LYS A 489 -13.65 -8.26 -22.74
C LYS A 489 -12.78 -9.49 -22.97
N GLY A 490 -13.10 -10.58 -22.30
CA GLY A 490 -12.29 -11.79 -22.29
C GLY A 490 -13.09 -13.07 -22.07
N GLY A 491 -12.41 -14.22 -22.08
CA GLY A 491 -13.00 -15.46 -21.56
C GLY A 491 -13.36 -15.32 -20.08
N ILE A 492 -12.41 -14.81 -19.28
CA ILE A 492 -12.60 -14.42 -17.88
C ILE A 492 -11.92 -13.07 -17.66
N VAL A 493 -12.45 -12.25 -16.74
CA VAL A 493 -11.90 -10.95 -16.38
C VAL A 493 -11.77 -10.82 -14.85
N TYR A 494 -10.55 -10.64 -14.38
CA TYR A 494 -10.21 -10.43 -12.97
C TYR A 494 -9.47 -9.11 -12.80
N ILE A 495 -9.94 -8.30 -11.86
CA ILE A 495 -9.52 -6.91 -11.68
C ILE A 495 -9.19 -6.68 -10.20
N GLY A 496 -7.96 -6.28 -9.90
CA GLY A 496 -7.54 -5.92 -8.55
C GLY A 496 -6.95 -4.51 -8.49
N GLY A 497 -7.15 -3.80 -7.37
CA GLY A 497 -6.41 -2.55 -7.15
C GLY A 497 -4.90 -2.76 -6.99
N ILE A 498 -4.47 -3.96 -6.57
CA ILE A 498 -3.05 -4.35 -6.47
C ILE A 498 -2.72 -5.48 -7.43
N VAL A 499 -3.48 -6.59 -7.38
CA VAL A 499 -3.19 -7.80 -8.15
C VAL A 499 -4.42 -8.30 -8.92
N GLY A 500 -4.32 -8.50 -10.24
CA GLY A 500 -5.43 -9.04 -11.02
C GLY A 500 -5.80 -10.46 -10.58
N GLY A 501 -4.80 -11.36 -10.49
CA GLY A 501 -4.97 -12.57 -9.71
C GLY A 501 -3.67 -13.22 -9.21
N ASN A 502 -3.72 -13.67 -7.97
CA ASN A 502 -2.69 -14.47 -7.32
C ASN A 502 -3.17 -15.92 -7.20
N ARG A 503 -2.47 -16.85 -7.84
CA ARG A 503 -2.88 -18.26 -7.95
C ARG A 503 -1.98 -19.22 -7.17
N SER A 504 -1.50 -18.80 -6.01
CA SER A 504 -0.66 -19.65 -5.14
C SER A 504 -1.37 -19.94 -3.83
N THR A 505 -1.45 -21.21 -3.43
CA THR A 505 -1.90 -21.59 -2.08
C THR A 505 -0.78 -21.45 -1.04
N ALA A 506 0.46 -21.30 -1.48
CA ALA A 506 1.65 -21.26 -0.61
C ALA A 506 2.13 -19.83 -0.32
N ASN A 507 1.73 -18.86 -1.14
CA ASN A 507 2.21 -17.48 -1.05
C ASN A 507 1.12 -16.52 -0.60
N GLU A 508 1.57 -15.35 -0.18
CA GLU A 508 0.77 -14.39 0.57
C GLU A 508 0.69 -13.06 -0.17
N THR A 509 -0.47 -12.40 -0.04
CA THR A 509 -0.63 -10.98 -0.34
C THR A 509 -0.75 -10.25 0.99
N GLU A 510 0.27 -9.49 1.35
CA GLU A 510 0.47 -8.99 2.71
C GLU A 510 0.70 -7.47 2.71
N HIS A 511 0.05 -6.76 3.64
CA HIS A 511 0.29 -5.35 3.92
C HIS A 511 0.21 -4.43 2.69
N CYS A 512 -0.62 -4.79 1.71
CA CYS A 512 -0.81 -4.01 0.50
C CYS A 512 -1.96 -3.00 0.66
N ILE A 513 -1.80 -1.80 0.10
CA ILE A 513 -2.80 -0.73 0.22
C ILE A 513 -3.23 -0.22 -1.16
N ASN A 514 -4.53 -0.33 -1.44
CA ASN A 514 -5.12 0.33 -2.59
C ASN A 514 -5.82 1.64 -2.19
N THR A 515 -5.39 2.74 -2.79
CA THR A 515 -6.08 4.04 -2.76
C THR A 515 -6.60 4.46 -4.12
N SER A 516 -6.25 3.71 -5.17
CA SER A 516 -6.69 4.00 -6.54
C SER A 516 -8.16 3.64 -6.75
N SER A 517 -8.88 4.45 -7.54
CA SER A 517 -10.25 4.14 -7.94
C SER A 517 -10.25 3.17 -9.12
N ILE A 518 -11.15 2.19 -9.10
CA ILE A 518 -11.38 1.26 -10.20
C ILE A 518 -12.70 1.62 -10.88
N THR A 519 -12.69 1.79 -12.20
CA THR A 519 -13.89 2.12 -12.98
C THR A 519 -14.07 1.12 -14.12
N LEU A 520 -15.22 0.43 -14.12
CA LEU A 520 -15.62 -0.50 -15.17
C LEU A 520 -16.36 0.25 -16.29
N SER A 521 -15.98 -0.02 -17.53
CA SER A 521 -16.55 0.59 -18.74
C SER A 521 -17.01 -0.50 -19.71
N ASN A 522 -18.19 -1.07 -19.44
CA ASN A 522 -18.78 -2.16 -20.22
C ASN A 522 -17.87 -3.40 -20.29
N THR A 523 -17.29 -3.78 -19.15
CA THR A 523 -16.50 -5.02 -19.06
C THR A 523 -17.39 -6.24 -19.34
N GLU A 524 -16.85 -7.22 -20.04
CA GLU A 524 -17.63 -8.39 -20.48
C GLU A 524 -16.81 -9.68 -20.42
N ARG A 525 -17.48 -10.80 -20.16
CA ARG A 525 -16.89 -12.13 -20.16
C ARG A 525 -17.77 -13.16 -20.85
N SER A 526 -17.19 -14.15 -21.51
CA SER A 526 -17.96 -15.28 -22.08
C SER A 526 -18.19 -16.42 -21.11
N ASN A 527 -17.26 -16.68 -20.19
CA ASN A 527 -17.36 -17.81 -19.27
C ASN A 527 -18.41 -17.52 -18.19
N THR A 528 -19.56 -18.19 -18.24
CA THR A 528 -20.66 -17.99 -17.30
C THR A 528 -20.48 -18.67 -15.95
N ASN A 529 -19.43 -19.47 -15.75
CA ASN A 529 -19.13 -20.09 -14.46
C ASN A 529 -18.46 -19.11 -13.47
N TYR A 530 -17.88 -18.02 -13.96
CA TYR A 530 -17.18 -17.03 -13.16
C TYR A 530 -17.73 -15.66 -13.51
N ALA A 531 -18.08 -14.83 -12.52
CA ALA A 531 -18.39 -13.42 -12.73
C ALA A 531 -17.13 -12.64 -13.16
N VAL A 532 -17.30 -11.42 -13.68
CA VAL A 532 -16.20 -10.42 -13.63
C VAL A 532 -15.90 -10.20 -12.16
N SER A 533 -14.67 -10.48 -11.70
CA SER A 533 -14.34 -10.33 -10.28
C SER A 533 -13.49 -9.10 -10.06
N VAL A 534 -13.96 -8.20 -9.19
CA VAL A 534 -13.33 -6.90 -8.94
C VAL A 534 -13.07 -6.76 -7.45
N GLY A 535 -11.79 -6.69 -7.07
CA GLY A 535 -11.36 -6.49 -5.70
C GLY A 535 -10.57 -5.20 -5.53
N GLY A 536 -10.76 -4.49 -4.42
CA GLY A 536 -9.90 -3.37 -4.07
C GLY A 536 -8.44 -3.80 -3.88
N ILE A 537 -8.17 -5.03 -3.45
CA ILE A 537 -6.82 -5.61 -3.42
C ILE A 537 -6.60 -6.57 -4.59
N GLY A 538 -7.45 -7.60 -4.71
CA GLY A 538 -7.27 -8.62 -5.74
C GLY A 538 -8.55 -9.05 -6.44
N GLY A 539 -8.49 -9.21 -7.76
CA GLY A 539 -9.62 -9.72 -8.56
C GLY A 539 -9.91 -11.18 -8.22
N TYR A 540 -8.88 -12.02 -8.36
CA TYR A 540 -8.92 -13.43 -7.96
C TYR A 540 -7.76 -13.77 -7.02
N LEU A 541 -8.07 -14.18 -5.79
CA LEU A 541 -7.08 -14.48 -4.76
C LEU A 541 -7.16 -15.95 -4.32
N ILE A 542 -5.99 -16.55 -4.13
CA ILE A 542 -5.75 -17.86 -3.51
C ILE A 542 -4.68 -17.68 -2.41
N GLY A 543 -4.66 -18.54 -1.40
CA GLY A 543 -3.58 -18.58 -0.40
C GLY A 543 -3.91 -17.76 0.83
N LYS A 544 -3.08 -16.78 1.17
CA LYS A 544 -3.33 -15.91 2.33
C LYS A 544 -3.38 -14.44 1.93
N VAL A 545 -4.29 -13.73 2.58
CA VAL A 545 -4.40 -12.27 2.49
C VAL A 545 -4.32 -11.72 3.90
N LEU A 546 -3.28 -10.96 4.18
CA LEU A 546 -2.95 -10.51 5.54
C LEU A 546 -2.74 -9.00 5.56
N GLY A 547 -3.43 -8.29 6.45
CA GLY A 547 -3.14 -6.88 6.70
C GLY A 547 -3.35 -5.94 5.50
N CYS A 548 -4.13 -6.35 4.49
CA CYS A 548 -4.32 -5.55 3.28
C CYS A 548 -5.45 -4.54 3.45
N CYS A 549 -5.34 -3.34 2.87
CA CYS A 549 -6.30 -2.26 3.07
C CYS A 549 -6.77 -1.63 1.75
N ASN A 550 -8.08 -1.59 1.54
CA ASN A 550 -8.68 -0.82 0.46
C ASN A 550 -9.31 0.49 0.97
N GLN A 551 -8.97 1.58 0.29
CA GLN A 551 -9.53 2.92 0.46
C GLN A 551 -10.09 3.47 -0.86
N GLY A 552 -9.78 2.82 -1.99
CA GLY A 552 -10.21 3.22 -3.32
C GLY A 552 -11.64 2.78 -3.67
N SER A 553 -12.34 3.61 -4.44
CA SER A 553 -13.70 3.32 -4.91
C SER A 553 -13.73 2.29 -6.04
N ILE A 554 -14.87 1.62 -6.20
CA ILE A 554 -15.13 0.68 -7.30
C ILE A 554 -16.45 1.07 -7.95
N THR A 555 -16.41 1.56 -9.19
CA THR A 555 -17.59 2.16 -9.85
C THR A 555 -17.74 1.69 -11.30
N GLY A 556 -18.87 2.00 -11.92
CA GLY A 556 -19.06 1.87 -13.36
C GLY A 556 -20.03 0.77 -13.76
N HIS A 557 -19.86 0.22 -14.96
CA HIS A 557 -20.82 -0.72 -15.56
C HIS A 557 -20.15 -1.95 -16.17
N SER A 558 -20.75 -3.13 -15.94
CA SER A 558 -20.37 -4.41 -16.54
C SER A 558 -21.54 -4.98 -17.37
N LEU A 559 -21.23 -5.55 -18.54
CA LEU A 559 -22.23 -6.25 -19.36
C LEU A 559 -22.50 -7.68 -18.83
N SER A 560 -21.61 -8.23 -18.02
CA SER A 560 -21.75 -9.55 -17.39
C SER A 560 -21.92 -9.45 -15.88
N SER A 561 -22.30 -10.55 -15.23
CA SER A 561 -22.38 -10.59 -13.76
C SER A 561 -21.04 -10.23 -13.14
N VAL A 562 -21.08 -9.52 -12.02
CA VAL A 562 -19.90 -8.97 -11.35
C VAL A 562 -19.90 -9.28 -9.85
N ASP A 563 -18.74 -9.71 -9.35
CA ASP A 563 -18.46 -9.91 -7.93
C ASP A 563 -17.54 -8.80 -7.43
N ILE A 564 -17.96 -8.08 -6.39
CA ILE A 564 -17.27 -6.87 -5.91
C ILE A 564 -16.91 -7.05 -4.45
N GLY A 565 -15.63 -6.89 -4.13
CA GLY A 565 -15.11 -6.90 -2.76
C GLY A 565 -14.12 -5.79 -2.49
N GLY A 566 -14.10 -5.23 -1.28
CA GLY A 566 -13.03 -4.32 -0.88
C GLY A 566 -11.65 -4.99 -0.85
N ILE A 567 -11.59 -6.27 -0.51
CA ILE A 567 -10.35 -7.06 -0.53
C ILE A 567 -10.31 -7.94 -1.78
N GLY A 568 -11.24 -8.88 -1.90
CA GLY A 568 -11.26 -9.86 -2.98
C GLY A 568 -12.55 -9.82 -3.79
N GLY A 569 -12.46 -9.74 -5.11
CA GLY A 569 -13.62 -9.98 -5.98
C GLY A 569 -14.09 -11.42 -5.84
N LEU A 570 -13.20 -12.36 -6.15
CA LEU A 570 -13.34 -13.79 -5.91
C LEU A 570 -12.18 -14.28 -5.03
N THR A 571 -12.50 -15.00 -3.97
CA THR A 571 -11.52 -15.68 -3.12
C THR A 571 -11.73 -17.19 -3.16
N GLU A 572 -10.67 -17.94 -3.47
CA GLU A 572 -10.70 -19.40 -3.48
C GLU A 572 -9.59 -20.00 -2.62
N LEU A 573 -9.94 -20.80 -1.62
CA LEU A 573 -8.98 -21.38 -0.66
C LEU A 573 -8.13 -20.31 0.06
N VAL A 574 -8.73 -19.14 0.32
CA VAL A 574 -8.06 -18.02 0.98
C VAL A 574 -8.27 -18.08 2.48
N LYS A 575 -7.22 -17.79 3.26
CA LYS A 575 -7.34 -17.31 4.64
C LYS A 575 -7.14 -15.79 4.68
N CYS A 576 -8.17 -15.06 5.04
CA CYS A 576 -8.13 -13.60 5.12
C CYS A 576 -8.08 -13.16 6.58
N HIS A 577 -7.01 -12.47 6.98
CA HIS A 577 -6.79 -11.93 8.33
C HIS A 577 -6.41 -10.44 8.26
N LEU A 578 -6.76 -9.70 9.31
CA LEU A 578 -6.35 -8.29 9.55
C LEU A 578 -6.59 -7.33 8.36
N SER A 579 -7.45 -7.71 7.41
CA SER A 579 -7.66 -6.96 6.18
C SER A 579 -8.86 -6.03 6.30
N ARG A 580 -8.78 -4.88 5.64
CA ARG A 580 -9.64 -3.73 5.89
C ARG A 580 -10.21 -3.12 4.63
N ASN A 581 -11.52 -2.91 4.58
CA ASN A 581 -12.14 -2.04 3.61
C ASN A 581 -12.66 -0.77 4.28
N LEU A 582 -12.10 0.39 3.92
CA LEU A 582 -12.40 1.68 4.55
C LEU A 582 -13.32 2.58 3.72
N THR A 583 -13.88 2.07 2.61
CA THR A 583 -14.74 2.85 1.71
C THR A 583 -16.04 2.13 1.39
N THR A 584 -17.14 2.88 1.40
CA THR A 584 -18.46 2.42 0.97
C THR A 584 -18.76 2.74 -0.49
N ASP A 585 -17.82 3.39 -1.19
CA ASP A 585 -18.03 3.92 -2.55
C ASP A 585 -17.92 2.81 -3.60
N PHE A 586 -18.87 1.87 -3.53
CA PHE A 586 -19.08 0.81 -4.50
C PHE A 586 -20.38 1.08 -5.26
N ASN A 587 -20.26 1.63 -6.46
CA ASN A 587 -21.38 1.99 -7.32
C ASN A 587 -21.23 1.37 -8.70
N VAL A 588 -21.48 0.06 -8.77
CA VAL A 588 -21.37 -0.74 -9.98
C VAL A 588 -22.75 -1.27 -10.38
N THR A 589 -23.06 -1.17 -11.67
CA THR A 589 -24.25 -1.77 -12.29
C THR A 589 -23.86 -2.90 -13.23
N SER A 590 -24.76 -3.88 -13.42
CA SER A 590 -24.58 -4.97 -14.37
C SER A 590 -25.86 -5.19 -15.19
N GLU A 591 -25.72 -5.64 -16.45
CA GLU A 591 -26.86 -6.17 -17.23
C GLU A 591 -27.33 -7.54 -16.71
N GLU A 592 -26.48 -8.23 -15.94
CA GLU A 592 -26.81 -9.48 -15.26
C GLU A 592 -26.92 -9.25 -13.73
N THR A 593 -26.07 -9.89 -12.92
CA THR A 593 -26.12 -9.84 -11.46
C THR A 593 -24.96 -9.07 -10.85
N VAL A 594 -25.21 -8.32 -9.78
CA VAL A 594 -24.17 -7.69 -8.96
C VAL A 594 -24.16 -8.38 -7.60
N ARG A 595 -23.04 -9.03 -7.26
CA ARG A 595 -22.78 -9.57 -5.92
C ARG A 595 -21.76 -8.68 -5.23
N LEU A 596 -22.25 -7.79 -4.38
CA LEU A 596 -21.43 -6.83 -3.63
C LEU A 596 -21.27 -7.31 -2.20
N GLY A 597 -20.02 -7.50 -1.78
CA GLY A 597 -19.66 -7.60 -0.37
C GLY A 597 -18.65 -6.53 -0.03
N TYR A 598 -18.78 -5.84 1.11
CA TYR A 598 -17.82 -4.80 1.45
C TYR A 598 -16.41 -5.34 1.73
N LEU A 599 -16.27 -6.63 2.10
CA LEU A 599 -14.98 -7.29 2.24
C LEU A 599 -14.67 -8.18 1.02
N ILE A 600 -15.57 -9.11 0.68
CA ILE A 600 -15.37 -10.09 -0.39
C ILE A 600 -16.65 -10.21 -1.23
N GLY A 601 -16.53 -10.15 -2.55
CA GLY A 601 -17.67 -10.33 -3.46
C GLY A 601 -18.19 -11.77 -3.44
N HIS A 602 -17.32 -12.71 -3.76
CA HIS A 602 -17.63 -14.14 -3.76
C HIS A 602 -16.59 -14.95 -3.00
N LEU A 603 -17.06 -15.67 -1.98
CA LEU A 603 -16.27 -16.51 -1.10
C LEU A 603 -16.46 -17.98 -1.48
N LYS A 604 -15.40 -18.64 -1.95
CA LYS A 604 -15.42 -20.04 -2.39
C LYS A 604 -14.39 -20.87 -1.62
N ASN A 605 -14.85 -21.71 -0.68
CA ASN A 605 -13.96 -22.53 0.17
C ASN A 605 -12.86 -21.69 0.87
N SER A 606 -13.14 -20.42 1.15
CA SER A 606 -12.23 -19.49 1.82
C SER A 606 -12.76 -19.19 3.22
N THR A 607 -11.90 -18.65 4.07
CA THR A 607 -12.23 -18.26 5.44
C THR A 607 -11.85 -16.81 5.62
N ALA A 608 -12.83 -15.97 5.98
CA ALA A 608 -12.57 -14.66 6.54
C ALA A 608 -12.66 -14.75 8.06
N TYR A 609 -11.65 -14.23 8.75
CA TYR A 609 -11.56 -14.30 10.20
C TYR A 609 -12.14 -13.06 10.87
N SER A 610 -12.51 -13.19 12.14
CA SER A 610 -13.17 -12.13 12.92
C SER A 610 -12.28 -10.91 13.24
N CYS A 611 -11.01 -10.96 12.84
CA CYS A 611 -10.03 -9.87 12.94
C CYS A 611 -10.01 -8.96 11.70
N ASN A 612 -10.72 -9.30 10.62
CA ASN A 612 -10.93 -8.38 9.51
C ASN A 612 -11.91 -7.27 9.91
N GLU A 613 -11.78 -6.12 9.25
CA GLU A 613 -12.72 -5.01 9.40
C GLU A 613 -13.23 -4.54 8.04
N SER A 614 -14.47 -4.10 7.98
CA SER A 614 -14.98 -3.42 6.81
C SER A 614 -16.05 -2.42 7.23
N VAL A 615 -16.18 -1.36 6.45
CA VAL A 615 -17.40 -0.55 6.46
C VAL A 615 -18.63 -1.39 6.12
N GLY A 616 -19.80 -0.87 6.50
CA GLY A 616 -21.08 -1.56 6.33
C GLY A 616 -21.36 -2.60 7.42
N GLU A 617 -22.60 -3.06 7.47
CA GLU A 617 -23.02 -4.11 8.41
C GLU A 617 -22.32 -5.44 8.07
N GLN A 618 -22.02 -6.26 9.07
CA GLN A 618 -21.29 -7.52 8.87
C GLN A 618 -22.00 -8.49 7.91
N SER A 619 -23.34 -8.47 7.87
CA SER A 619 -24.15 -9.22 6.92
C SER A 619 -23.95 -8.79 5.45
N GLN A 620 -23.27 -7.67 5.21
CA GLN A 620 -22.95 -7.14 3.90
C GLN A 620 -21.46 -7.35 3.55
N TRP A 621 -20.67 -7.99 4.41
CA TRP A 621 -19.24 -8.16 4.15
C TRP A 621 -18.96 -9.19 3.06
N ILE A 622 -19.77 -10.24 2.96
CA ILE A 622 -19.63 -11.32 1.98
C ILE A 622 -20.83 -11.31 1.02
N GLY A 623 -20.60 -10.87 -0.22
CA GLY A 623 -21.69 -10.67 -1.19
C GLY A 623 -22.41 -11.97 -1.59
N SER A 624 -21.69 -13.09 -1.62
CA SER A 624 -22.23 -14.41 -1.91
C SER A 624 -22.90 -15.11 -0.72
N ASP A 625 -22.73 -14.59 0.51
CA ASP A 625 -23.27 -15.18 1.73
C ASP A 625 -23.66 -14.10 2.75
N PRO A 626 -24.88 -13.52 2.62
CA PRO A 626 -25.33 -12.45 3.51
C PRO A 626 -25.60 -12.90 4.96
N ALA A 627 -25.66 -14.22 5.21
CA ALA A 627 -25.84 -14.80 6.54
C ALA A 627 -24.51 -15.27 7.15
N TRP A 628 -23.40 -14.94 6.49
CA TRP A 628 -22.08 -15.34 6.90
C TRP A 628 -21.74 -14.83 8.32
N THR A 629 -21.23 -15.74 9.14
CA THR A 629 -20.66 -15.42 10.45
C THR A 629 -19.14 -15.56 10.38
N PRO A 630 -18.38 -14.59 10.94
CA PRO A 630 -16.93 -14.71 10.96
C PRO A 630 -16.46 -15.95 11.70
N THR A 631 -15.43 -16.58 11.13
CA THR A 631 -14.69 -17.60 11.87
C THR A 631 -13.89 -16.93 12.98
N ILE A 632 -13.90 -17.55 14.17
CA ILE A 632 -13.11 -17.06 15.30
C ILE A 632 -11.66 -16.94 14.87
N ASP A 633 -11.03 -15.87 15.33
CA ASP A 633 -9.65 -15.56 15.01
C ASP A 633 -8.69 -16.69 15.40
N ASP A 634 -7.71 -16.98 14.55
CA ASP A 634 -6.62 -17.91 14.86
C ASP A 634 -5.39 -17.07 15.21
N GLU A 635 -5.15 -16.88 16.50
CA GLU A 635 -4.09 -15.97 16.97
C GLU A 635 -2.69 -16.40 16.53
N ASN A 636 -2.48 -17.66 16.11
CA ASN A 636 -1.18 -18.11 15.62
C ASN A 636 -0.88 -17.65 14.18
N GLU A 637 -1.87 -17.13 13.47
CA GLU A 637 -1.75 -16.64 12.09
C GLU A 637 -1.46 -15.12 12.03
N HIS A 638 -1.27 -14.46 13.19
CA HIS A 638 -1.04 -13.02 13.35
C HIS A 638 0.44 -12.63 13.41
#